data_AF-A0A7S4IJ37-F1
#
_entry.id   AF-A0A7S4IJ37-F1
#
_cell.length_a   1.000
_cell.length_b   1.000
_cell.length_c   1.000
_cell.angle_alpha   90.00
_cell.angle_beta   90.00
_cell.angle_gamma   90.00
#
_symmetry.space_group_name_H-M   'P 1'
#
loop_
_entity.id
_entity.type
_entity.pdbx_description
1 polymer ?
#
loop_
_entity_poly.entity_id
_entity_poly.type
_entity_poly.pdbx_seq_one_letter_code
_entity_poly.pdbx_strand_id
1 'polypeptide(L)'
;MVPNDIEGWGEQVLRAVGQGGGMGGGYNNNESSPFPPLPSNIPLSRLDESVSRILRLKRRLRMFDEPLLPSDARRFGVGSDSDRSAALEMARQSVALVRNVRSALPLPPGGGGDAVPTTTTTGEITKYKKRPYRVHVAGPTSDSLSYMSGGWSAEWQGAPDDSKLWYGATVRTAAEEVEGWEVTYGCGVDILGRDCDDADTMGAVASADAVILCLGEENYAEKRGDMRDLRLPWGQTEFVKRVREASGKNTKIVVVYFGGRPRLLGPIPPLADAILIAFLPGPDGGRAVVDIIAGATSPSGRLPVTYPKYSDGGGSPYWHPVTDMCTKGGGGGKRLPHYETTPCEVEWPFGHGLGYAEFSYSDLSVSGDEVVFAPPLVAARRRRGRRRSVGEDETQLAEGGDNVDGDGDNNDGDGDSSNNNNDGDGSVTVKITVTNEGKIPSSHSILFFVFDASRYVTPEYKRLHCVEMIRLDPGMTAEVACRVGPDDLRHVGPHDDSHFVLQPGMTFRVGVGPDADCRRNPGDGDGDDDEGSPCTEQIRLRVSSSSPEEEEGEEEDIAYVGACEAACAAWERSGCLAEEGDTTTTKGGGRRYYGKKNEPPGGMMDMERCWRMCASAAEENDPEGGYEGWGWNYVRCVESVSRRIAASSSTGAPHGGAECREMTALCRDIFWNPSDGGGGGAIAGAGNEWGTGGGSPPVGA
;
A
#
# COMPACT_ATOMS: atom_id res chain seq x y z
N MET A 1 13.80 36.32 -11.03
CA MET A 1 15.07 36.14 -10.30
C MET A 1 15.25 34.64 -10.10
N VAL A 2 16.19 34.04 -10.83
CA VAL A 2 16.57 32.63 -10.72
C VAL A 2 17.81 32.60 -9.84
N PRO A 3 17.86 31.86 -8.72
CA PRO A 3 19.09 31.75 -7.94
C PRO A 3 20.12 30.89 -8.70
N ASN A 4 21.30 31.47 -8.89
CA ASN A 4 22.50 30.83 -9.42
C ASN A 4 23.13 29.90 -8.37
N ASP A 5 22.64 28.68 -8.17
CA ASP A 5 23.30 27.71 -7.28
C ASP A 5 23.17 26.25 -7.76
N ILE A 6 23.49 26.03 -9.05
CA ILE A 6 23.57 24.68 -9.64
C ILE A 6 24.79 23.89 -9.12
N GLU A 7 25.83 24.54 -8.58
CA GLU A 7 27.01 23.85 -8.05
C GLU A 7 26.77 23.17 -6.68
N GLY A 8 25.87 23.70 -5.85
CA GLY A 8 25.56 23.11 -4.52
C GLY A 8 24.78 21.80 -4.58
N TRP A 9 24.09 21.53 -5.69
CA TRP A 9 23.31 20.30 -5.86
C TRP A 9 24.19 19.08 -6.08
N GLY A 10 25.37 19.23 -6.71
CA GLY A 10 26.31 18.11 -6.90
C GLY A 10 26.85 17.55 -5.59
N GLU A 11 27.17 18.41 -4.62
CA GLU A 11 27.64 17.98 -3.29
C GLU A 11 26.53 17.32 -2.45
N GLN A 12 25.29 17.84 -2.49
CA GLN A 12 24.17 17.24 -1.75
C GLN A 12 23.69 15.94 -2.38
N VAL A 13 23.68 15.85 -3.72
CA VAL A 13 23.38 14.62 -4.44
C VAL A 13 24.45 13.57 -4.18
N LEU A 14 25.75 13.90 -4.15
CA LEU A 14 26.78 12.92 -3.77
C LEU A 14 26.71 12.49 -2.30
N ARG A 15 26.25 13.36 -1.39
CA ARG A 15 25.94 12.99 0.01
C ARG A 15 24.68 12.11 0.12
N ALA A 16 23.67 12.33 -0.73
CA ALA A 16 22.38 11.63 -0.69
C ALA A 16 22.29 10.40 -1.61
N VAL A 17 23.16 10.26 -2.62
CA VAL A 17 23.12 9.17 -3.62
C VAL A 17 23.69 7.89 -3.01
N GLY A 18 22.87 7.30 -2.16
CA GLY A 18 22.82 5.88 -1.86
C GLY A 18 21.97 5.09 -2.85
N GLN A 19 21.40 5.70 -3.89
CA GLN A 19 20.70 4.98 -4.96
C GLN A 19 20.84 5.75 -6.27
N GLY A 20 21.07 5.02 -7.37
CA GLY A 20 21.45 5.57 -8.68
C GLY A 20 20.56 6.71 -9.14
N GLY A 21 21.12 7.92 -9.19
CA GLY A 21 20.47 9.09 -9.77
C GLY A 21 20.49 9.01 -11.29
N GLY A 22 19.35 8.69 -11.88
CA GLY A 22 19.02 9.10 -13.25
C GLY A 22 18.02 10.24 -13.18
N MET A 23 18.41 11.45 -13.58
CA MET A 23 17.53 12.52 -14.09
C MET A 23 18.39 13.69 -14.59
N GLY A 24 18.13 14.14 -15.83
CA GLY A 24 18.43 15.48 -16.36
C GLY A 24 19.90 15.91 -16.40
N GLY A 25 20.51 15.90 -17.59
CA GLY A 25 21.92 16.24 -17.80
C GLY A 25 22.35 17.61 -17.23
N GLY A 26 23.13 17.58 -16.16
CA GLY A 26 24.00 18.67 -15.71
C GLY A 26 25.48 18.50 -16.10
N TYR A 27 25.84 17.41 -16.80
CA TYR A 27 27.22 17.15 -17.22
C TYR A 27 27.34 17.35 -18.74
N ASN A 28 27.59 18.58 -19.17
CA ASN A 28 28.03 18.87 -20.54
C ASN A 28 29.48 18.44 -20.71
N ASN A 29 29.69 17.33 -21.43
CA ASN A 29 31.01 16.80 -21.80
C ASN A 29 31.62 17.55 -22.99
N ASN A 30 31.66 18.89 -22.94
CA ASN A 30 32.48 19.64 -23.90
C ASN A 30 33.85 19.94 -23.28
N GLU A 31 34.83 19.23 -23.82
CA GLU A 31 36.28 19.46 -23.85
C GLU A 31 36.75 20.79 -23.23
N SER A 32 37.50 20.71 -22.13
CA SER A 32 38.63 21.58 -21.72
C SER A 32 38.73 21.94 -20.22
N SER A 33 37.81 21.53 -19.35
CA SER A 33 37.96 21.77 -17.89
C SER A 33 38.52 20.55 -17.17
N PRO A 34 39.63 20.63 -16.43
CA PRO A 34 40.06 19.54 -15.56
C PRO A 34 38.95 19.28 -14.54
N PHE A 35 38.61 18.00 -14.36
CA PHE A 35 37.65 17.58 -13.34
C PHE A 35 37.94 18.33 -12.04
N PRO A 36 36.95 19.03 -11.44
CA PRO A 36 37.18 19.63 -10.14
C PRO A 36 37.65 18.52 -9.19
N PRO A 37 38.69 18.78 -8.37
CA PRO A 37 39.12 17.80 -7.39
C PRO A 37 37.92 17.40 -6.55
N LEU A 38 37.80 16.10 -6.26
CA LEU A 38 36.76 15.58 -5.38
C LEU A 38 36.72 16.45 -4.13
N PRO A 39 35.54 16.94 -3.70
CA PRO A 39 35.47 17.74 -2.50
C PRO A 39 36.05 16.91 -1.35
N SER A 40 36.92 17.53 -0.56
CA SER A 40 37.73 16.87 0.49
C SER A 40 36.91 16.26 1.62
N ASN A 41 35.59 16.39 1.56
CA ASN A 41 34.60 15.95 2.53
C ASN A 41 33.93 14.60 2.17
N ILE A 42 34.31 13.94 1.06
CA ILE A 42 33.78 12.61 0.67
C ILE A 42 34.89 11.55 0.78
N PRO A 43 34.76 10.56 1.69
CA PRO A 43 35.71 9.45 1.75
C PRO A 43 35.73 8.64 0.44
N LEU A 44 36.92 8.21 0.02
CA LEU A 44 37.08 7.40 -1.20
C LEU A 44 36.26 6.10 -1.14
N SER A 45 36.11 5.51 0.04
CA SER A 45 35.27 4.32 0.27
C SER A 45 33.81 4.53 -0.13
N ARG A 46 33.27 5.73 0.05
CA ARG A 46 31.90 6.07 -0.35
C ARG A 46 31.74 6.18 -1.87
N LEU A 47 32.78 6.70 -2.53
CA LEU A 47 32.85 6.72 -3.99
C LEU A 47 32.95 5.28 -4.54
N ASP A 48 33.83 4.46 -3.96
CA ASP A 48 34.01 3.05 -4.33
C ASP A 48 32.71 2.26 -4.18
N GLU A 49 31.95 2.48 -3.10
CA GLU A 49 30.64 1.86 -2.90
C GLU A 49 29.65 2.23 -4.02
N SER A 50 29.59 3.51 -4.38
CA SER A 50 28.69 4.04 -5.41
C SER A 50 29.05 3.49 -6.80
N VAL A 51 30.35 3.51 -7.15
CA VAL A 51 30.87 2.94 -8.38
C VAL A 51 30.62 1.43 -8.42
N SER A 52 30.86 0.72 -7.32
CA SER A 52 30.63 -0.73 -7.21
C SER A 52 29.18 -1.11 -7.51
N ARG A 53 28.19 -0.32 -7.07
CA ARG A 53 26.77 -0.57 -7.39
C ARG A 53 26.48 -0.44 -8.89
N ILE A 54 27.02 0.60 -9.55
CA ILE A 54 26.86 0.81 -11.00
C ILE A 54 27.54 -0.32 -11.78
N LEU A 55 28.78 -0.67 -11.43
CA LEU A 55 29.52 -1.74 -12.10
C LEU A 55 28.85 -3.11 -11.86
N ARG A 56 28.34 -3.39 -10.66
CA ARG A 56 27.56 -4.60 -10.36
C ARG A 56 26.30 -4.67 -11.22
N LEU A 57 25.57 -3.57 -11.39
CA LEU A 57 24.40 -3.53 -12.26
C LEU A 57 24.78 -3.81 -13.72
N LYS A 58 25.78 -3.11 -14.25
CA LYS A 58 26.29 -3.33 -15.62
C LYS A 58 26.74 -4.77 -15.84
N ARG A 59 27.39 -5.38 -14.84
CA ARG A 59 27.80 -6.79 -14.87
C ARG A 59 26.60 -7.74 -14.83
N ARG A 60 25.59 -7.49 -13.99
CA ARG A 60 24.34 -8.27 -13.97
C ARG A 60 23.59 -8.21 -15.30
N LEU A 61 23.62 -7.06 -15.96
CA LEU A 61 23.07 -6.85 -17.31
C LEU A 61 24.00 -7.34 -18.43
N ARG A 62 25.13 -8.00 -18.10
CA ARG A 62 26.14 -8.50 -19.04
C ARG A 62 26.71 -7.46 -20.01
N MET A 63 26.61 -6.18 -19.69
CA MET A 63 27.04 -5.09 -20.58
C MET A 63 28.56 -5.04 -20.80
N PHE A 64 29.36 -5.73 -19.99
CA PHE A 64 30.82 -5.86 -20.23
C PHE A 64 31.15 -6.91 -21.29
N ASP A 65 30.31 -7.94 -21.42
CA ASP A 65 30.49 -9.04 -22.38
C ASP A 65 29.74 -8.77 -23.68
N GLU A 66 28.50 -8.27 -23.55
CA GLU A 66 27.55 -7.98 -24.64
C GLU A 66 27.02 -6.54 -24.48
N PRO A 67 27.84 -5.51 -24.80
CA PRO A 67 27.49 -4.12 -24.56
C PRO A 67 26.35 -3.59 -25.43
N LEU A 68 26.03 -4.27 -26.52
CA LEU A 68 25.03 -3.87 -27.49
C LEU A 68 24.00 -4.97 -27.65
N LEU A 69 22.72 -4.63 -27.50
CA LEU A 69 21.65 -5.49 -27.97
C LEU A 69 21.65 -5.52 -29.51
N PRO A 70 21.33 -6.66 -30.15
CA PRO A 70 21.09 -6.71 -31.58
C PRO A 70 20.04 -5.66 -31.97
N SER A 71 20.30 -4.90 -33.04
CA SER A 71 19.47 -3.77 -33.47
C SER A 71 18.06 -4.13 -33.97
N ASP A 72 17.71 -5.42 -34.05
CA ASP A 72 16.42 -5.89 -34.55
C ASP A 72 15.53 -6.37 -33.41
N ALA A 73 14.71 -5.46 -32.88
CA ALA A 73 13.72 -5.74 -31.83
C ALA A 73 12.72 -6.86 -32.22
N ARG A 74 12.51 -7.11 -33.53
CA ARG A 74 11.61 -8.17 -34.00
C ARG A 74 12.15 -9.57 -33.72
N ARG A 75 13.48 -9.73 -33.56
CA ARG A 75 14.06 -10.99 -33.09
C ARG A 75 13.63 -11.37 -31.68
N PHE A 76 13.04 -10.43 -30.92
CA PHE A 76 12.60 -10.63 -29.54
C PHE A 76 11.07 -10.67 -29.39
N GLY A 77 10.30 -10.66 -30.48
CA GLY A 77 8.84 -10.83 -30.42
C GLY A 77 8.05 -9.64 -29.86
N VAL A 78 8.66 -8.47 -29.70
CA VAL A 78 8.02 -7.27 -29.15
C VAL A 78 6.88 -6.77 -30.05
N GLY A 79 5.71 -6.54 -29.47
CA GLY A 79 4.52 -6.06 -30.19
C GLY A 79 3.79 -7.19 -30.94
N SER A 80 4.04 -8.43 -30.56
CA SER A 80 3.37 -9.61 -31.12
C SER A 80 1.87 -9.62 -30.81
N ASP A 81 1.12 -10.48 -31.49
CA ASP A 81 -0.31 -10.68 -31.21
C ASP A 81 -0.54 -11.21 -29.79
N SER A 82 0.44 -11.94 -29.23
CA SER A 82 0.41 -12.39 -27.84
C SER A 82 0.52 -11.22 -26.86
N ASP A 83 1.45 -10.28 -27.09
CA ASP A 83 1.59 -9.08 -26.25
C ASP A 83 0.31 -8.25 -26.28
N ARG A 84 -0.28 -8.07 -27.47
CA ARG A 84 -1.52 -7.31 -27.64
C ARG A 84 -2.71 -8.00 -26.99
N SER A 85 -2.82 -9.32 -27.13
CA SER A 85 -3.87 -10.10 -26.47
C SER A 85 -3.77 -10.01 -24.96
N ALA A 86 -2.55 -10.06 -24.41
CA ALA A 86 -2.32 -9.87 -22.98
C ALA A 86 -2.67 -8.43 -22.53
N ALA A 87 -2.28 -7.42 -23.31
CA ALA A 87 -2.61 -6.02 -23.03
C ALA A 87 -4.12 -5.75 -23.06
N LEU A 88 -4.83 -6.27 -24.05
CA LEU A 88 -6.30 -6.18 -24.15
C LEU A 88 -6.99 -6.86 -22.97
N GLU A 89 -6.50 -8.04 -22.55
CA GLU A 89 -7.06 -8.72 -21.39
C GLU A 89 -6.84 -7.94 -20.09
N MET A 90 -5.65 -7.37 -19.89
CA MET A 90 -5.40 -6.46 -18.76
C MET A 90 -6.32 -5.23 -18.80
N ALA A 91 -6.55 -4.65 -19.98
CA ALA A 91 -7.49 -3.53 -20.13
C ALA A 91 -8.94 -3.92 -19.79
N ARG A 92 -9.40 -5.11 -20.19
CA ARG A 92 -10.73 -5.63 -19.80
C ARG A 92 -10.87 -5.82 -18.29
N GLN A 93 -9.80 -6.25 -17.63
CA GLN A 93 -9.77 -6.48 -16.18
C GLN A 93 -9.58 -5.18 -15.38
N SER A 94 -9.09 -4.09 -15.99
CA SER A 94 -8.86 -2.82 -15.30
C SER A 94 -10.07 -1.87 -15.29
N VAL A 95 -10.98 -2.00 -16.25
CA VAL A 95 -12.15 -1.11 -16.37
C VAL A 95 -13.18 -1.45 -15.28
N ALA A 96 -13.49 -0.46 -14.42
CA ALA A 96 -14.46 -0.62 -13.34
C ALA A 96 -15.85 -0.14 -13.76
N LEU A 97 -16.83 -1.04 -13.77
CA LEU A 97 -18.24 -0.67 -13.88
C LEU A 97 -18.72 -0.20 -12.50
N VAL A 98 -18.94 1.10 -12.29
CA VAL A 98 -19.25 1.64 -10.95
C VAL A 98 -20.75 1.88 -10.74
N ARG A 99 -21.52 1.90 -11.83
CA ARG A 99 -22.98 2.05 -11.82
C ARG A 99 -23.61 1.27 -12.95
N ASN A 100 -24.68 0.53 -12.67
CA ASN A 100 -25.51 -0.17 -13.67
C ASN A 100 -26.98 -0.24 -13.23
N VAL A 101 -27.75 0.80 -13.52
CA VAL A 101 -29.14 0.94 -13.08
C VAL A 101 -30.06 0.06 -13.91
N ARG A 102 -30.91 -0.74 -13.24
CA ARG A 102 -31.91 -1.62 -13.88
C ARG A 102 -31.28 -2.50 -14.98
N SER A 103 -30.06 -2.98 -14.73
CA SER A 103 -29.28 -3.81 -15.66
C SER A 103 -29.23 -3.19 -17.07
N ALA A 104 -28.92 -1.90 -17.15
CA ALA A 104 -28.79 -1.18 -18.41
C ALA A 104 -27.71 -1.77 -19.32
N LEU A 105 -26.64 -2.30 -18.72
CA LEU A 105 -25.62 -3.10 -19.38
C LEU A 105 -25.74 -4.58 -19.01
N PRO A 106 -25.35 -5.50 -19.92
CA PRO A 106 -24.82 -5.24 -21.26
C PRO A 106 -25.90 -4.75 -22.25
N LEU A 107 -25.50 -3.93 -23.22
CA LEU A 107 -26.34 -3.57 -24.36
C LEU A 107 -26.51 -4.78 -25.28
N PRO A 108 -27.70 -4.98 -25.87
CA PRO A 108 -27.95 -6.14 -26.71
C PRO A 108 -27.07 -6.06 -27.98
N PRO A 109 -26.29 -7.12 -28.31
CA PRO A 109 -25.58 -7.17 -29.58
C PRO A 109 -26.57 -7.34 -30.75
N GLY A 110 -27.68 -8.05 -30.55
CA GLY A 110 -28.72 -8.25 -31.56
C GLY A 110 -29.77 -7.14 -31.61
N GLY A 111 -30.15 -6.74 -32.83
CA GLY A 111 -31.05 -5.64 -33.18
C GLY A 111 -32.17 -5.26 -32.20
N GLY A 112 -32.38 -3.95 -32.01
CA GLY A 112 -33.37 -3.38 -31.08
C GLY A 112 -34.80 -3.46 -31.59
N GLY A 113 -35.68 -4.15 -30.86
CA GLY A 113 -37.12 -4.08 -31.06
C GLY A 113 -37.79 -5.33 -31.63
N ASP A 114 -39.11 -5.25 -31.75
CA ASP A 114 -39.93 -6.32 -32.28
C ASP A 114 -39.57 -6.64 -33.74
N ALA A 115 -39.67 -7.92 -34.06
CA ALA A 115 -39.47 -8.48 -35.38
C ALA A 115 -40.26 -7.73 -36.48
N VAL A 116 -39.58 -7.06 -37.42
CA VAL A 116 -40.24 -6.36 -38.54
C VAL A 116 -40.51 -7.34 -39.68
N PRO A 117 -41.75 -7.45 -40.21
CA PRO A 117 -42.05 -8.28 -41.37
C PRO A 117 -41.31 -7.74 -42.60
N THR A 118 -40.57 -8.60 -43.30
CA THR A 118 -39.98 -8.26 -44.62
C THR A 118 -40.71 -9.01 -45.74
N THR A 119 -41.17 -8.27 -46.76
CA THR A 119 -41.83 -8.80 -47.95
C THR A 119 -40.85 -8.91 -49.11
N THR A 120 -40.89 -10.03 -49.83
CA THR A 120 -40.24 -10.18 -51.14
C THR A 120 -41.03 -9.46 -52.24
N THR A 121 -40.42 -9.27 -53.43
CA THR A 121 -41.05 -8.65 -54.62
C THR A 121 -42.35 -9.35 -55.06
N THR A 122 -42.62 -10.55 -54.56
CA THR A 122 -43.82 -11.36 -54.77
C THR A 122 -44.89 -11.24 -53.67
N GLY A 123 -44.67 -10.44 -52.62
CA GLY A 123 -45.65 -10.17 -51.57
C GLY A 123 -45.73 -11.20 -50.44
N GLU A 124 -44.85 -12.20 -50.40
CA GLU A 124 -44.77 -13.16 -49.29
C GLU A 124 -43.89 -12.63 -48.15
N ILE A 125 -44.41 -12.69 -46.91
CA ILE A 125 -43.66 -12.43 -45.68
C ILE A 125 -42.80 -13.66 -45.40
N THR A 126 -41.48 -13.56 -45.60
CA THR A 126 -40.58 -14.72 -45.47
C THR A 126 -39.62 -14.66 -44.29
N LYS A 127 -39.36 -13.48 -43.70
CA LYS A 127 -38.50 -13.32 -42.52
C LYS A 127 -38.91 -12.17 -41.62
N TYR A 128 -38.79 -12.40 -40.32
CA TYR A 128 -38.75 -11.37 -39.30
C TYR A 128 -37.29 -10.95 -39.08
N LYS A 129 -36.91 -9.73 -39.52
CA LYS A 129 -35.57 -9.19 -39.25
C LYS A 129 -35.70 -8.16 -38.14
N LYS A 130 -34.97 -8.33 -37.04
CA LYS A 130 -34.85 -7.27 -36.03
C LYS A 130 -34.14 -6.09 -36.68
N ARG A 131 -34.66 -4.86 -36.49
CA ARG A 131 -33.94 -3.65 -36.91
C ARG A 131 -32.62 -3.56 -36.12
N PRO A 132 -31.55 -2.96 -36.66
CA PRO A 132 -30.31 -2.81 -35.91
C PRO A 132 -30.52 -2.01 -34.61
N TYR A 133 -29.65 -2.25 -33.62
CA TYR A 133 -29.62 -1.50 -32.36
C TYR A 133 -28.85 -0.20 -32.59
N ARG A 134 -29.54 0.94 -32.52
CA ARG A 134 -28.93 2.24 -32.87
C ARG A 134 -28.13 2.75 -31.68
N VAL A 135 -26.82 2.81 -31.84
CA VAL A 135 -25.89 3.30 -30.82
C VAL A 135 -25.28 4.60 -31.31
N HIS A 136 -25.44 5.66 -30.52
CA HIS A 136 -24.73 6.91 -30.77
C HIS A 136 -23.50 7.00 -29.86
N VAL A 137 -22.32 7.14 -30.45
CA VAL A 137 -21.06 7.32 -29.72
C VAL A 137 -20.67 8.79 -29.78
N ALA A 138 -20.42 9.41 -28.62
CA ALA A 138 -20.03 10.81 -28.56
C ALA A 138 -19.10 11.14 -27.40
N GLY A 139 -18.60 12.38 -27.40
CA GLY A 139 -17.74 12.95 -26.37
C GLY A 139 -16.26 12.93 -26.75
N PRO A 140 -15.45 13.77 -26.08
CA PRO A 140 -14.12 14.15 -26.57
C PRO A 140 -13.08 13.03 -26.58
N THR A 141 -13.31 11.97 -25.81
CA THR A 141 -12.38 10.84 -25.68
C THR A 141 -12.85 9.59 -26.43
N SER A 142 -13.97 9.68 -27.16
CA SER A 142 -14.59 8.50 -27.80
C SER A 142 -13.85 7.99 -29.03
N ASP A 143 -13.11 8.86 -29.72
CA ASP A 143 -12.34 8.54 -30.91
C ASP A 143 -10.88 9.02 -30.83
N SER A 144 -10.18 8.66 -29.75
CA SER A 144 -8.74 8.94 -29.61
C SER A 144 -8.01 7.85 -28.84
N LEU A 145 -7.07 7.17 -29.50
CA LEU A 145 -6.14 6.24 -28.87
C LEU A 145 -5.22 6.98 -27.89
N SER A 146 -4.86 8.20 -28.24
CA SER A 146 -4.02 9.08 -27.42
C SER A 146 -4.64 9.35 -26.05
N TYR A 147 -5.90 9.80 -25.96
CA TYR A 147 -6.56 10.05 -24.67
C TYR A 147 -6.81 8.78 -23.84
N MET A 148 -6.97 7.62 -24.47
CA MET A 148 -7.07 6.33 -23.77
C MET A 148 -5.72 5.87 -23.20
N SER A 149 -4.61 6.37 -23.74
CA SER A 149 -3.25 5.99 -23.34
C SER A 149 -2.61 6.95 -22.33
N GLY A 150 -2.97 8.24 -22.36
CA GLY A 150 -2.51 9.23 -21.39
C GLY A 150 -1.01 9.58 -21.48
N GLY A 151 -0.48 10.19 -20.41
CA GLY A 151 0.93 10.54 -20.27
C GLY A 151 1.85 9.31 -20.20
N TRP A 152 3.16 9.50 -20.41
CA TRP A 152 4.15 8.41 -20.47
C TRP A 152 3.94 7.37 -21.58
N SER A 153 3.01 7.62 -22.51
CA SER A 153 2.70 6.75 -23.63
C SER A 153 3.20 7.38 -24.93
N ALA A 154 4.17 6.71 -25.58
CA ALA A 154 4.92 7.16 -26.76
C ALA A 154 5.81 8.41 -26.53
N GLU A 155 5.27 9.46 -25.91
CA GLU A 155 5.99 10.68 -25.55
C GLU A 155 5.72 11.03 -24.08
N TRP A 156 6.52 11.94 -23.52
CA TRP A 156 6.45 12.32 -22.10
C TRP A 156 5.04 12.76 -21.68
N GLN A 157 4.46 13.73 -22.39
CA GLN A 157 3.12 14.27 -22.11
C GLN A 157 2.01 13.45 -22.80
N GLY A 158 2.32 12.23 -23.24
CA GLY A 158 1.42 11.39 -24.04
C GLY A 158 1.54 11.67 -25.54
N ALA A 159 1.00 10.76 -26.34
CA ALA A 159 1.00 10.88 -27.79
C ALA A 159 0.28 12.17 -28.23
N PRO A 160 0.88 13.06 -29.03
CA PRO A 160 0.21 14.27 -29.52
C PRO A 160 -1.03 13.96 -30.38
N ASP A 161 -1.02 12.81 -31.06
CA ASP A 161 -2.12 12.28 -31.85
C ASP A 161 -1.96 10.76 -32.04
N ASP A 162 -2.99 10.12 -32.58
CA ASP A 162 -3.06 8.67 -32.73
C ASP A 162 -2.00 8.11 -33.70
N SER A 163 -1.36 8.92 -34.55
CA SER A 163 -0.33 8.43 -35.49
C SER A 163 0.95 7.94 -34.80
N LYS A 164 1.14 8.30 -33.52
CA LYS A 164 2.24 7.80 -32.68
C LYS A 164 1.95 6.43 -32.08
N LEU A 165 0.70 5.97 -32.16
CA LEU A 165 0.24 4.68 -31.66
C LEU A 165 -0.07 3.79 -32.86
N TRP A 166 0.70 2.71 -33.00
CA TRP A 166 0.72 1.90 -34.22
C TRP A 166 -0.32 0.76 -34.22
N TYR A 167 -1.06 0.60 -33.13
CA TYR A 167 -2.17 -0.35 -32.95
C TYR A 167 -3.19 0.23 -31.95
N GLY A 168 -4.35 -0.39 -31.86
CA GLY A 168 -5.41 -0.03 -30.92
C GLY A 168 -6.77 0.10 -31.59
N ALA A 169 -7.81 0.21 -30.78
CA ALA A 169 -9.15 0.57 -31.22
C ALA A 169 -9.77 1.57 -30.25
N THR A 170 -10.32 2.64 -30.81
CA THR A 170 -11.11 3.64 -30.08
C THR A 170 -12.49 3.08 -29.73
N VAL A 171 -13.26 3.76 -28.88
CA VAL A 171 -14.62 3.33 -28.51
C VAL A 171 -15.50 3.40 -29.74
N ARG A 172 -15.36 4.43 -30.58
CA ARG A 172 -16.07 4.56 -31.85
C ARG A 172 -15.79 3.38 -32.77
N THR A 173 -14.52 3.14 -33.09
CA THR A 173 -14.13 2.08 -34.04
C THR A 173 -14.47 0.69 -33.52
N ALA A 174 -14.28 0.43 -32.23
CA ALA A 174 -14.68 -0.84 -31.63
C ALA A 174 -16.22 -1.04 -31.62
N ALA A 175 -17.00 0.02 -31.42
CA ALA A 175 -18.47 -0.06 -31.48
C ALA A 175 -18.96 -0.37 -32.90
N GLU A 176 -18.32 0.19 -33.93
CA GLU A 176 -18.63 -0.08 -35.35
C GLU A 176 -18.42 -1.57 -35.73
N GLU A 177 -17.58 -2.28 -34.99
CA GLU A 177 -17.31 -3.72 -35.18
C GLU A 177 -18.32 -4.64 -34.49
N VAL A 178 -19.22 -4.11 -33.65
CA VAL A 178 -20.22 -4.93 -32.95
C VAL A 178 -21.33 -5.34 -33.92
N GLU A 179 -21.43 -6.64 -34.20
CA GLU A 179 -22.47 -7.18 -35.07
C GLU A 179 -23.87 -6.85 -34.52
N GLY A 180 -24.71 -6.22 -35.34
CA GLY A 180 -26.10 -5.90 -35.02
C GLY A 180 -26.31 -4.47 -34.49
N TRP A 181 -25.24 -3.72 -34.25
CA TRP A 181 -25.29 -2.29 -33.97
C TRP A 181 -25.32 -1.47 -35.26
N GLU A 182 -26.08 -0.38 -35.26
CA GLU A 182 -25.98 0.71 -36.22
C GLU A 182 -25.37 1.89 -35.46
N VAL A 183 -24.09 2.15 -35.72
CA VAL A 183 -23.33 3.16 -34.98
C VAL A 183 -23.37 4.49 -35.72
N THR A 184 -23.68 5.55 -34.99
CA THR A 184 -23.48 6.94 -35.42
C THR A 184 -22.51 7.62 -34.47
N TYR A 185 -21.76 8.60 -34.97
CA TYR A 185 -20.74 9.30 -34.22
C TYR A 185 -20.95 10.82 -34.30
N GLY A 186 -20.75 11.50 -33.16
CA GLY A 186 -20.67 12.95 -33.06
C GLY A 186 -19.65 13.33 -31.99
N CYS A 187 -18.86 14.37 -32.21
CA CYS A 187 -17.91 14.86 -31.21
C CYS A 187 -18.66 15.40 -29.99
N GLY A 188 -19.73 16.16 -30.21
CA GLY A 188 -20.54 16.85 -29.21
C GLY A 188 -19.77 18.01 -28.61
N VAL A 189 -18.78 17.71 -27.78
CA VAL A 189 -17.88 18.69 -27.17
C VAL A 189 -16.43 18.22 -27.22
N ASP A 190 -15.50 19.17 -27.29
CA ASP A 190 -14.07 18.90 -27.21
C ASP A 190 -13.60 18.65 -25.77
N ILE A 191 -12.30 18.36 -25.60
CA ILE A 191 -11.75 17.99 -24.29
C ILE A 191 -11.89 19.11 -23.25
N LEU A 192 -11.99 20.37 -23.69
CA LEU A 192 -12.21 21.53 -22.81
C LEU A 192 -13.70 21.82 -22.58
N GLY A 193 -14.60 21.04 -23.19
CA GLY A 193 -16.05 21.20 -23.10
C GLY A 193 -16.62 22.25 -24.04
N ARG A 194 -15.91 22.65 -25.10
CA ARG A 194 -16.46 23.55 -26.12
C ARG A 194 -17.23 22.74 -27.16
N ASP A 195 -18.37 23.23 -27.62
CA ASP A 195 -19.14 22.55 -28.66
C ASP A 195 -18.29 22.33 -29.93
N CYS A 196 -18.34 21.11 -30.46
CA CYS A 196 -17.70 20.80 -31.74
C CYS A 196 -18.57 21.31 -32.90
N ASP A 197 -17.96 21.59 -34.04
CA ASP A 197 -18.68 21.85 -35.29
C ASP A 197 -18.96 20.52 -36.00
N ASP A 198 -19.93 19.78 -35.48
CA ASP A 198 -20.36 18.50 -36.07
C ASP A 198 -21.80 18.53 -36.62
N ALA A 199 -22.11 17.55 -37.47
CA ALA A 199 -23.47 17.30 -37.93
C ALA A 199 -24.40 17.05 -36.74
N ASP A 200 -25.73 17.12 -36.95
CA ASP A 200 -26.78 17.09 -35.92
C ASP A 200 -26.67 15.94 -34.86
N THR A 201 -25.75 16.11 -33.89
CA THR A 201 -25.46 15.18 -32.80
C THR A 201 -26.71 14.97 -31.94
N MET A 202 -27.45 16.03 -31.66
CA MET A 202 -28.65 15.98 -30.85
C MET A 202 -29.81 15.25 -31.56
N GLY A 203 -29.93 15.39 -32.89
CA GLY A 203 -30.85 14.60 -33.70
C GLY A 203 -30.51 13.12 -33.68
N ALA A 204 -29.22 12.77 -33.78
CA ALA A 204 -28.76 11.38 -33.66
C ALA A 204 -29.08 10.80 -32.28
N VAL A 205 -28.79 11.54 -31.20
CA VAL A 205 -29.15 11.19 -29.80
C VAL A 205 -30.64 10.93 -29.65
N ALA A 206 -31.50 11.81 -30.18
CA ALA A 206 -32.95 11.67 -30.08
C ALA A 206 -33.49 10.39 -30.77
N SER A 207 -32.74 9.88 -31.75
CA SER A 207 -33.08 8.66 -32.49
C SER A 207 -32.44 7.39 -31.92
N ALA A 208 -31.48 7.48 -30.99
CA ALA A 208 -30.69 6.35 -30.53
C ALA A 208 -31.44 5.45 -29.52
N ASP A 209 -31.13 4.15 -29.58
CA ASP A 209 -31.56 3.19 -28.55
C ASP A 209 -30.61 3.24 -27.34
N ALA A 210 -29.33 3.53 -27.58
CA ALA A 210 -28.33 3.80 -26.56
C ALA A 210 -27.35 4.90 -26.99
N VAL A 211 -26.84 5.65 -26.02
CA VAL A 211 -25.80 6.65 -26.20
C VAL A 211 -24.60 6.30 -25.32
N ILE A 212 -23.42 6.19 -25.93
CA ILE A 212 -22.14 6.01 -25.23
C ILE A 212 -21.42 7.36 -25.22
N LEU A 213 -21.29 7.96 -24.03
CA LEU A 213 -20.65 9.25 -23.81
C LEU A 213 -19.27 9.05 -23.18
N CYS A 214 -18.21 9.30 -23.95
CA CYS A 214 -16.84 9.22 -23.46
C CYS A 214 -16.37 10.61 -23.02
N LEU A 215 -16.17 10.78 -21.73
CA LEU A 215 -15.73 12.01 -21.08
C LEU A 215 -14.29 11.83 -20.58
N GLY A 216 -13.62 12.91 -20.24
CA GLY A 216 -12.26 12.77 -19.75
C GLY A 216 -11.41 14.01 -19.59
N GLU A 217 -10.11 13.76 -19.57
CA GLU A 217 -9.05 14.76 -19.45
C GLU A 217 -8.13 14.74 -20.68
N GLU A 218 -7.44 15.85 -20.92
CA GLU A 218 -6.31 15.87 -21.86
C GLU A 218 -5.14 15.04 -21.32
N ASN A 219 -4.17 14.71 -22.19
CA ASN A 219 -2.96 14.05 -21.73
C ASN A 219 -2.09 14.99 -20.90
N TYR A 220 -1.50 14.45 -19.85
CA TYR A 220 -0.52 15.13 -19.02
C TYR A 220 0.42 14.11 -18.37
N ALA A 221 1.61 14.57 -18.01
CA ALA A 221 2.50 13.85 -17.12
C ALA A 221 3.15 14.81 -16.11
N GLU A 222 3.34 14.32 -14.89
CA GLU A 222 4.02 15.03 -13.80
C GLU A 222 3.40 16.41 -13.50
N LYS A 223 4.25 17.42 -13.23
CA LYS A 223 3.88 18.76 -12.79
C LYS A 223 2.96 19.51 -13.74
N ARG A 224 3.00 19.21 -15.04
CA ARG A 224 2.06 19.82 -16.00
C ARG A 224 0.62 19.37 -15.73
N GLY A 225 0.43 18.22 -15.11
CA GLY A 225 -0.86 17.73 -14.67
C GLY A 225 -1.38 18.35 -13.38
N ASP A 226 -0.61 19.16 -12.63
CA ASP A 226 -1.09 19.73 -11.36
C ASP A 226 -2.31 20.64 -11.58
N MET A 227 -3.33 20.50 -10.74
CA MET A 227 -4.57 21.28 -10.88
C MET A 227 -5.19 21.61 -9.52
N ARG A 228 -5.95 22.70 -9.48
CA ARG A 228 -6.58 23.22 -8.24
C ARG A 228 -8.06 22.87 -8.12
N ASP A 229 -8.63 22.24 -9.15
CA ASP A 229 -10.05 21.96 -9.25
C ASP A 229 -10.27 20.62 -9.95
N LEU A 230 -10.90 19.69 -9.24
CA LEU A 230 -11.19 18.33 -9.71
C LEU A 230 -12.45 18.22 -10.58
N ARG A 231 -13.24 19.29 -10.74
CA ARG A 231 -14.48 19.27 -11.55
C ARG A 231 -14.18 19.05 -13.03
N LEU A 232 -14.84 18.11 -13.68
CA LEU A 232 -14.80 18.00 -15.15
C LEU A 232 -15.08 19.35 -15.82
N PRO A 233 -14.47 19.64 -16.99
CA PRO A 233 -14.79 20.85 -17.75
C PRO A 233 -16.31 20.99 -17.89
N TRP A 234 -16.84 22.16 -17.53
CA TRP A 234 -18.29 22.35 -17.36
C TRP A 234 -19.09 21.91 -18.59
N GLY A 235 -18.60 22.22 -19.80
CA GLY A 235 -19.28 21.84 -21.03
C GLY A 235 -19.37 20.33 -21.28
N GLN A 236 -18.44 19.52 -20.75
CA GLN A 236 -18.60 18.06 -20.75
C GLN A 236 -19.77 17.63 -19.85
N THR A 237 -19.90 18.21 -18.65
CA THR A 237 -21.01 17.88 -17.73
C THR A 237 -22.36 18.38 -18.25
N GLU A 238 -22.41 19.54 -18.90
CA GLU A 238 -23.63 20.05 -19.53
C GLU A 238 -24.00 19.27 -20.79
N PHE A 239 -23.04 18.75 -21.54
CA PHE A 239 -23.33 17.88 -22.67
C PHE A 239 -24.11 16.64 -22.24
N VAL A 240 -23.75 16.00 -21.11
CA VAL A 240 -24.51 14.87 -20.56
C VAL A 240 -25.97 15.26 -20.24
N LYS A 241 -26.19 16.46 -19.68
CA LYS A 241 -27.54 16.98 -19.41
C LYS A 241 -28.34 17.15 -20.70
N ARG A 242 -27.76 17.83 -21.70
CA ARG A 242 -28.39 18.02 -23.03
C ARG A 242 -28.74 16.67 -23.66
N VAL A 243 -27.83 15.70 -23.60
CA VAL A 243 -28.06 14.33 -24.10
C VAL A 243 -29.24 13.68 -23.38
N ARG A 244 -29.30 13.73 -22.03
CA ARG A 244 -30.41 13.16 -21.27
C ARG A 244 -31.75 13.83 -21.59
N GLU A 245 -31.76 15.15 -21.81
CA GLU A 245 -32.97 15.91 -22.18
C GLU A 245 -33.49 15.58 -23.58
N ALA A 246 -32.60 15.41 -24.56
CA ALA A 246 -32.98 15.02 -25.92
C ALA A 246 -33.26 13.52 -26.09
N SER A 247 -32.71 12.69 -25.20
CA SER A 247 -32.86 11.24 -25.24
C SER A 247 -34.28 10.79 -24.88
N GLY A 248 -34.79 9.80 -25.62
CA GLY A 248 -36.04 9.13 -25.28
C GLY A 248 -35.99 8.48 -23.89
N LYS A 249 -37.16 8.30 -23.26
CA LYS A 249 -37.25 7.69 -21.91
C LYS A 249 -36.60 6.30 -21.80
N ASN A 250 -36.57 5.57 -22.91
CA ASN A 250 -36.01 4.23 -22.99
C ASN A 250 -34.56 4.19 -23.52
N THR A 251 -34.04 5.32 -23.97
CA THR A 251 -32.66 5.43 -24.44
C THR A 251 -31.71 5.24 -23.26
N LYS A 252 -30.80 4.27 -23.39
CA LYS A 252 -29.77 3.98 -22.37
C LYS A 252 -28.63 4.97 -22.49
N ILE A 253 -28.25 5.61 -21.39
CA ILE A 253 -27.08 6.51 -21.38
C ILE A 253 -25.96 5.84 -20.60
N VAL A 254 -24.88 5.52 -21.32
CA VAL A 254 -23.68 4.89 -20.79
C VAL A 254 -22.57 5.93 -20.81
N VAL A 255 -22.03 6.27 -19.63
CA VAL A 255 -20.90 7.19 -19.53
C VAL A 255 -19.62 6.39 -19.32
N VAL A 256 -18.58 6.73 -20.07
CA VAL A 256 -17.24 6.17 -19.92
C VAL A 256 -16.30 7.32 -19.58
N TYR A 257 -15.55 7.18 -18.49
CA TYR A 257 -14.56 8.16 -18.07
C TYR A 257 -13.14 7.68 -18.37
N PHE A 258 -12.41 8.46 -19.17
CA PHE A 258 -10.99 8.30 -19.44
C PHE A 258 -10.18 9.44 -18.82
N GLY A 259 -9.21 9.13 -17.98
CA GLY A 259 -8.36 10.13 -17.35
C GLY A 259 -7.47 9.54 -16.26
N GLY A 260 -6.41 10.26 -15.92
CA GLY A 260 -5.38 9.76 -14.99
C GLY A 260 -5.74 9.91 -13.51
N ARG A 261 -6.85 10.58 -13.17
CA ARG A 261 -7.27 10.85 -11.78
C ARG A 261 -8.80 10.86 -11.65
N PRO A 262 -9.36 10.71 -10.44
CA PRO A 262 -10.81 10.70 -10.28
C PRO A 262 -11.39 12.14 -10.28
N ARG A 263 -11.94 12.58 -11.42
CA ARG A 263 -12.60 13.89 -11.55
C ARG A 263 -13.97 13.88 -10.86
N LEU A 264 -14.38 15.02 -10.31
CA LEU A 264 -15.73 15.17 -9.75
C LEU A 264 -16.75 15.09 -10.89
N LEU A 265 -17.61 14.06 -10.83
CA LEU A 265 -18.65 13.81 -11.83
C LEU A 265 -19.90 14.67 -11.61
N GLY A 266 -20.08 15.22 -10.41
CA GLY A 266 -21.13 16.19 -10.08
C GLY A 266 -22.53 15.68 -10.47
N PRO A 267 -23.20 16.30 -11.45
CA PRO A 267 -24.57 15.93 -11.82
C PRO A 267 -24.68 14.66 -12.68
N ILE A 268 -23.57 14.06 -13.13
CA ILE A 268 -23.59 12.94 -14.08
C ILE A 268 -24.21 11.65 -13.51
N PRO A 269 -23.87 11.18 -12.29
CA PRO A 269 -24.38 9.91 -11.76
C PRO A 269 -25.90 9.72 -11.84
N PRO A 270 -26.76 10.70 -11.48
CA PRO A 270 -28.21 10.54 -11.63
C PRO A 270 -28.71 10.59 -13.09
N LEU A 271 -27.91 11.08 -14.04
CA LEU A 271 -28.30 11.21 -15.46
C LEU A 271 -27.91 9.98 -16.29
N ALA A 272 -26.94 9.19 -15.82
CA ALA A 272 -26.45 8.01 -16.50
C ALA A 272 -27.12 6.72 -15.98
N ASP A 273 -27.47 5.84 -16.91
CA ASP A 273 -27.95 4.50 -16.60
C ASP A 273 -26.79 3.56 -16.25
N ALA A 274 -25.61 3.74 -16.86
CA ALA A 274 -24.39 3.04 -16.50
C ALA A 274 -23.16 3.95 -16.56
N ILE A 275 -22.17 3.68 -15.70
CA ILE A 275 -20.90 4.42 -15.65
C ILE A 275 -19.73 3.45 -15.57
N LEU A 276 -18.78 3.59 -16.49
CA LEU A 276 -17.50 2.90 -16.48
C LEU A 276 -16.38 3.91 -16.17
N ILE A 277 -15.54 3.59 -15.20
CA ILE A 277 -14.29 4.29 -14.92
C ILE A 277 -13.18 3.46 -15.56
N ALA A 278 -12.71 3.89 -16.72
CA ALA A 278 -11.68 3.17 -17.49
C ALA A 278 -10.26 3.60 -17.13
N PHE A 279 -10.10 4.77 -16.50
CA PHE A 279 -8.83 5.45 -16.30
C PHE A 279 -8.07 5.59 -17.64
N LEU A 280 -6.87 5.00 -17.77
CA LEU A 280 -6.02 5.05 -18.95
C LEU A 280 -5.67 3.62 -19.41
N PRO A 281 -6.59 2.92 -20.08
CA PRO A 281 -6.45 1.50 -20.43
C PRO A 281 -5.51 1.22 -21.61
N GLY A 282 -4.88 2.24 -22.20
CA GLY A 282 -3.96 2.08 -23.32
C GLY A 282 -4.65 2.00 -24.69
N PRO A 283 -3.90 1.63 -25.76
CA PRO A 283 -4.39 1.72 -27.13
C PRO A 283 -5.58 0.80 -27.45
N ASP A 284 -5.67 -0.39 -26.84
CA ASP A 284 -6.83 -1.29 -26.99
C ASP A 284 -7.94 -1.03 -25.95
N GLY A 285 -7.86 0.10 -25.25
CA GLY A 285 -8.81 0.52 -24.25
C GLY A 285 -10.25 0.67 -24.75
N GLY A 286 -10.42 1.20 -25.97
CA GLY A 286 -11.75 1.33 -26.58
C GLY A 286 -12.36 -0.03 -26.88
N ARG A 287 -11.56 -1.00 -27.34
CA ARG A 287 -12.01 -2.38 -27.52
C ARG A 287 -12.44 -3.01 -26.19
N ALA A 288 -11.63 -2.87 -25.13
CA ALA A 288 -11.96 -3.39 -23.81
C ALA A 288 -13.29 -2.83 -23.27
N VAL A 289 -13.49 -1.52 -23.39
CA VAL A 289 -14.72 -0.84 -22.97
C VAL A 289 -15.94 -1.34 -23.76
N VAL A 290 -15.82 -1.45 -25.08
CA VAL A 290 -16.94 -1.92 -25.93
C VAL A 290 -17.24 -3.40 -25.69
N ASP A 291 -16.22 -4.25 -25.50
CA ASP A 291 -16.42 -5.66 -25.15
C ASP A 291 -17.21 -5.80 -23.84
N ILE A 292 -16.97 -4.94 -22.85
CA ILE A 292 -17.78 -4.89 -21.63
C ILE A 292 -19.20 -4.42 -21.96
N ILE A 293 -19.36 -3.25 -22.58
CA ILE A 293 -20.67 -2.66 -22.88
C ILE A 293 -21.56 -3.60 -23.70
N ALA A 294 -21.00 -4.33 -24.67
CA ALA A 294 -21.71 -5.29 -25.51
C ALA A 294 -21.90 -6.68 -24.84
N GLY A 295 -21.31 -6.91 -23.66
CA GLY A 295 -21.39 -8.17 -22.94
C GLY A 295 -20.53 -9.29 -23.49
N ALA A 296 -19.53 -8.99 -24.33
CA ALA A 296 -18.53 -9.95 -24.78
C ALA A 296 -17.61 -10.40 -23.63
N THR A 297 -17.44 -9.56 -22.60
CA THR A 297 -16.81 -9.94 -21.32
C THR A 297 -17.55 -9.32 -20.14
N SER A 298 -17.50 -9.98 -18.98
CA SER A 298 -18.01 -9.40 -17.73
C SER A 298 -16.97 -8.42 -17.16
N PRO A 299 -17.38 -7.22 -16.71
CA PRO A 299 -16.48 -6.34 -15.99
C PRO A 299 -16.03 -7.00 -14.69
N SER A 300 -14.77 -6.77 -14.33
CA SER A 300 -14.14 -7.28 -13.11
C SER A 300 -13.26 -6.25 -12.40
N GLY A 301 -13.01 -5.09 -13.02
CA GLY A 301 -12.22 -4.02 -12.43
C GLY A 301 -12.85 -3.45 -11.16
N ARG A 302 -11.98 -3.17 -10.19
CA ARG A 302 -12.31 -2.52 -8.91
C ARG A 302 -11.55 -1.22 -8.81
N LEU A 303 -12.17 -0.20 -8.19
CA LEU A 303 -11.52 1.09 -8.00
C LEU A 303 -10.31 0.96 -7.05
N PRO A 304 -9.09 1.30 -7.48
CA PRO A 304 -7.91 1.27 -6.62
C PRO A 304 -7.79 2.54 -5.75
N VAL A 305 -8.75 3.46 -5.86
CA VAL A 305 -8.81 4.72 -5.12
C VAL A 305 -10.25 5.00 -4.72
N THR A 306 -10.44 5.71 -3.61
CA THR A 306 -11.75 6.28 -3.26
C THR A 306 -12.14 7.32 -4.30
N TYR A 307 -13.33 7.21 -4.89
CA TYR A 307 -13.82 8.17 -5.87
C TYR A 307 -14.55 9.32 -5.16
N PRO A 308 -14.05 10.56 -5.26
CA PRO A 308 -14.56 11.67 -4.48
C PRO A 308 -15.91 12.17 -5.00
N LYS A 309 -16.80 12.50 -4.05
CA LYS A 309 -18.08 13.17 -4.30
C LYS A 309 -17.97 14.69 -4.26
N TYR A 310 -17.16 15.21 -3.33
CA TYR A 310 -16.99 16.63 -3.05
C TYR A 310 -15.52 17.07 -3.16
N SER A 311 -15.31 18.37 -3.43
CA SER A 311 -13.99 18.96 -3.62
C SER A 311 -13.18 19.16 -2.34
N ASP A 312 -13.82 19.13 -1.17
CA ASP A 312 -13.29 19.56 0.12
C ASP A 312 -12.86 18.40 1.05
N GLY A 313 -13.01 17.14 0.64
CA GLY A 313 -12.59 16.02 1.50
C GLY A 313 -13.01 14.61 1.08
N GLY A 314 -13.81 14.43 0.02
CA GLY A 314 -14.24 13.10 -0.43
C GLY A 314 -13.11 12.21 -1.02
N GLY A 315 -11.88 12.73 -1.09
CA GLY A 315 -10.70 12.02 -1.60
C GLY A 315 -9.79 11.46 -0.51
N SER A 316 -10.22 11.46 0.77
CA SER A 316 -9.47 10.78 1.82
C SER A 316 -9.21 9.33 1.42
N PRO A 317 -7.96 8.84 1.55
CA PRO A 317 -7.67 7.45 1.24
C PRO A 317 -8.52 6.55 2.14
N TYR A 318 -8.90 5.37 1.67
CA TYR A 318 -9.72 4.43 2.46
C TYR A 318 -9.08 4.06 3.82
N TRP A 319 -7.76 4.20 3.94
CA TRP A 319 -6.96 3.95 5.14
C TRP A 319 -6.74 5.22 5.99
N HIS A 320 -7.55 6.26 5.82
CA HIS A 320 -7.46 7.45 6.67
C HIS A 320 -7.62 7.10 8.17
N PRO A 321 -7.03 7.88 9.10
CA PRO A 321 -7.23 7.67 10.53
C PRO A 321 -8.70 7.68 10.93
N VAL A 322 -9.08 6.91 11.96
CA VAL A 322 -10.46 6.92 12.49
C VAL A 322 -10.89 8.29 13.02
N THR A 323 -9.96 9.22 13.27
CA THR A 323 -10.25 10.60 13.66
C THR A 323 -10.76 11.46 12.51
N ASP A 324 -10.52 11.04 11.25
CA ASP A 324 -10.91 11.78 10.04
C ASP A 324 -12.30 11.37 9.52
N MET A 325 -13.02 10.57 10.31
CA MET A 325 -14.38 10.13 10.01
C MET A 325 -15.38 11.29 10.09
N CYS A 326 -16.48 11.20 9.34
CA CYS A 326 -17.53 12.20 9.33
C CYS A 326 -18.58 11.94 10.42
N THR A 327 -19.28 12.99 10.89
CA THR A 327 -20.39 12.83 11.87
C THR A 327 -21.65 12.28 11.20
N LYS A 328 -22.28 11.26 11.79
CA LYS A 328 -23.56 10.69 11.32
C LYS A 328 -24.64 11.79 11.33
N GLY A 329 -25.32 12.00 10.20
CA GLY A 329 -26.45 12.96 10.10
C GLY A 329 -26.10 14.45 10.02
N GLY A 330 -24.83 14.83 9.79
CA GLY A 330 -24.36 16.23 9.73
C GLY A 330 -24.92 17.11 8.59
N GLY A 331 -25.91 16.65 7.83
CA GLY A 331 -26.61 17.43 6.82
C GLY A 331 -27.86 18.10 7.39
N GLY A 332 -27.97 19.44 7.29
CA GLY A 332 -29.21 20.17 7.59
C GLY A 332 -29.21 21.02 8.86
N GLY A 333 -28.05 21.41 9.39
CA GLY A 333 -27.96 22.43 10.44
C GLY A 333 -28.39 22.00 11.85
N LYS A 334 -28.63 20.69 12.08
CA LYS A 334 -28.75 20.14 13.43
C LYS A 334 -27.36 19.83 13.99
N ARG A 335 -27.00 20.42 15.13
CA ARG A 335 -25.84 19.99 15.93
C ARG A 335 -26.14 18.59 16.47
N LEU A 336 -25.51 17.58 15.90
CA LEU A 336 -25.56 16.21 16.42
C LEU A 336 -24.38 15.97 17.37
N PRO A 337 -24.46 14.98 18.27
CA PRO A 337 -23.37 14.66 19.18
C PRO A 337 -22.13 14.23 18.39
N HIS A 338 -20.97 14.79 18.72
CA HIS A 338 -19.70 14.56 18.01
C HIS A 338 -19.15 13.12 18.12
N TYR A 339 -19.80 12.22 18.86
CA TYR A 339 -19.31 10.86 19.11
C TYR A 339 -19.86 9.81 18.13
N GLU A 340 -20.93 10.09 17.37
CA GLU A 340 -21.42 9.16 16.34
C GLU A 340 -20.76 9.46 15.00
N THR A 341 -19.77 8.64 14.62
CA THR A 341 -19.02 8.79 13.36
C THR A 341 -19.39 7.73 12.33
N THR A 342 -19.23 8.08 11.05
CA THR A 342 -19.51 7.27 9.86
C THR A 342 -18.47 7.60 8.79
N PRO A 343 -18.12 6.66 7.88
CA PRO A 343 -17.24 6.99 6.77
C PRO A 343 -17.78 8.20 6.03
N CYS A 344 -16.89 9.09 5.61
CA CYS A 344 -17.31 10.27 4.86
C CYS A 344 -18.00 9.86 3.55
N GLU A 345 -18.99 10.65 3.14
CA GLU A 345 -19.73 10.36 1.92
C GLU A 345 -18.81 10.54 0.70
N VAL A 346 -18.71 9.47 -0.09
CA VAL A 346 -17.91 9.38 -1.32
C VAL A 346 -18.83 9.01 -2.47
N GLU A 347 -18.37 9.17 -3.71
CA GLU A 347 -19.17 8.75 -4.86
C GLU A 347 -19.14 7.22 -4.94
N TRP A 348 -17.94 6.64 -4.81
CA TRP A 348 -17.72 5.20 -4.69
C TRP A 348 -16.52 4.91 -3.79
N PRO A 349 -16.57 3.91 -2.90
CA PRO A 349 -15.45 3.57 -2.03
C PRO A 349 -14.32 2.85 -2.79
N PHE A 350 -13.15 2.79 -2.17
CA PHE A 350 -12.07 1.91 -2.61
C PHE A 350 -12.56 0.46 -2.72
N GLY A 351 -12.15 -0.24 -3.77
CA GLY A 351 -12.57 -1.61 -4.07
C GLY A 351 -13.96 -1.73 -4.70
N HIS A 352 -14.69 -0.62 -4.91
CA HIS A 352 -15.99 -0.65 -5.58
C HIS A 352 -15.85 -1.03 -7.05
N GLY A 353 -16.81 -1.81 -7.54
CA GLY A 353 -16.90 -2.26 -8.93
C GLY A 353 -17.99 -3.31 -9.06
N LEU A 354 -18.71 -3.29 -10.17
CA LEU A 354 -19.85 -4.18 -10.42
C LEU A 354 -19.43 -5.22 -11.46
N GLY A 355 -19.91 -6.45 -11.27
CA GLY A 355 -19.94 -7.48 -12.30
C GLY A 355 -21.31 -7.54 -12.98
N TYR A 356 -21.45 -8.41 -13.98
CA TYR A 356 -22.76 -8.78 -14.52
C TYR A 356 -23.39 -9.98 -13.80
N ALA A 357 -22.59 -10.73 -13.06
CA ALA A 357 -23.07 -11.74 -12.13
C ALA A 357 -23.19 -11.19 -10.71
N GLU A 358 -24.12 -11.75 -9.95
CA GLU A 358 -24.26 -11.52 -8.52
C GLU A 358 -23.45 -12.56 -7.76
N PHE A 359 -22.75 -12.15 -6.70
CA PHE A 359 -21.97 -13.02 -5.85
C PHE A 359 -22.48 -12.91 -4.42
N SER A 360 -22.63 -14.06 -3.76
CA SER A 360 -22.99 -14.16 -2.35
C SER A 360 -21.78 -14.64 -1.54
N TYR A 361 -21.73 -14.24 -0.27
CA TYR A 361 -20.74 -14.66 0.69
C TYR A 361 -21.42 -15.40 1.84
N SER A 362 -20.85 -16.51 2.28
CA SER A 362 -21.33 -17.29 3.43
C SER A 362 -20.17 -17.88 4.23
N ASP A 363 -20.49 -18.44 5.39
CA ASP A 363 -19.58 -19.27 6.19
C ASP A 363 -18.23 -18.59 6.52
N LEU A 364 -18.26 -17.28 6.78
CA LEU A 364 -17.09 -16.56 7.24
C LEU A 364 -16.60 -17.16 8.56
N SER A 365 -15.38 -17.68 8.56
CA SER A 365 -14.78 -18.38 9.69
C SER A 365 -13.31 -18.04 9.85
N VAL A 366 -12.77 -18.34 11.02
CA VAL A 366 -11.39 -18.06 11.41
C VAL A 366 -10.83 -19.31 12.07
N SER A 367 -9.57 -19.68 11.76
CA SER A 367 -8.96 -20.90 12.30
C SER A 367 -8.74 -20.84 13.82
N GLY A 368 -8.41 -19.67 14.36
CA GLY A 368 -8.22 -19.45 15.80
C GLY A 368 -8.45 -17.99 16.21
N ASP A 369 -8.71 -17.74 17.48
CA ASP A 369 -9.01 -16.41 18.03
C ASP A 369 -7.76 -15.64 18.46
N GLU A 370 -6.56 -16.21 18.29
CA GLU A 370 -5.29 -15.60 18.68
C GLU A 370 -4.26 -15.63 17.53
N VAL A 371 -3.69 -14.48 17.18
CA VAL A 371 -2.41 -14.41 16.45
C VAL A 371 -1.31 -14.39 17.49
N VAL A 372 -0.38 -15.34 17.42
CA VAL A 372 0.72 -15.47 18.39
C VAL A 372 2.03 -15.02 17.75
N PHE A 373 2.78 -14.18 18.45
CA PHE A 373 4.13 -13.81 18.04
C PHE A 373 5.14 -14.16 19.13
N ALA A 374 6.29 -14.69 18.73
CA ALA A 374 7.43 -14.82 19.61
C ALA A 374 8.22 -13.50 19.60
N PRO A 375 8.57 -12.93 20.76
CA PRO A 375 9.67 -11.98 20.80
C PRO A 375 10.92 -12.71 20.28
N PRO A 376 11.86 -12.04 19.60
CA PRO A 376 13.10 -12.65 19.15
C PRO A 376 13.77 -13.46 20.27
N LEU A 377 13.72 -14.79 20.19
CA LEU A 377 14.38 -15.65 21.18
C LEU A 377 15.90 -15.46 21.10
N VAL A 378 16.46 -14.60 21.94
CA VAL A 378 17.89 -14.66 22.24
C VAL A 378 18.08 -15.88 23.13
N ALA A 379 18.38 -17.02 22.51
CA ALA A 379 18.78 -18.22 23.23
C ALA A 379 20.08 -17.95 24.01
N ALA A 380 19.95 -17.47 25.25
CA ALA A 380 21.01 -17.45 26.22
C ALA A 380 21.39 -18.91 26.51
N ARG A 381 22.35 -19.43 25.74
CA ARG A 381 23.01 -20.71 26.03
C ARG A 381 23.61 -20.62 27.43
N ARG A 382 22.84 -20.99 28.45
CA ARG A 382 23.35 -21.32 29.78
C ARG A 382 24.27 -22.53 29.62
N ARG A 383 25.54 -22.30 29.33
CA ARG A 383 26.60 -23.30 29.53
C ARG A 383 26.69 -23.56 31.03
N ARG A 384 25.84 -24.45 31.55
CA ARG A 384 26.10 -25.12 32.83
C ARG A 384 27.36 -25.95 32.64
N GLY A 385 28.48 -25.40 33.10
CA GLY A 385 29.77 -26.06 33.11
C GLY A 385 29.69 -27.36 33.90
N ARG A 386 29.60 -28.49 33.19
CA ARG A 386 29.99 -29.79 33.73
C ARG A 386 31.33 -30.13 33.09
N ARG A 387 32.40 -29.91 33.85
CA ARG A 387 33.75 -30.43 33.55
C ARG A 387 33.63 -31.92 33.20
N ARG A 388 33.88 -32.26 31.94
CA ARG A 388 34.31 -33.61 31.55
C ARG A 388 35.67 -33.47 30.89
N SER A 389 36.60 -34.21 31.46
CA SER A 389 37.98 -34.36 31.04
C SER A 389 38.08 -34.74 29.56
N VAL A 390 39.04 -34.09 28.90
CA VAL A 390 39.57 -34.42 27.57
C VAL A 390 40.02 -35.88 27.55
N GLY A 391 39.55 -36.61 26.54
CA GLY A 391 40.06 -37.89 26.08
C GLY A 391 39.97 -37.88 24.56
N GLU A 392 41.06 -38.29 23.92
CA GLU A 392 41.43 -38.20 22.51
C GLU A 392 40.56 -39.07 21.57
N ASP A 393 40.91 -39.04 20.28
CA ASP A 393 40.42 -39.77 19.08
C ASP A 393 39.26 -39.12 18.29
N GLU A 394 39.51 -38.56 17.11
CA GLU A 394 39.90 -39.13 15.80
C GLU A 394 38.69 -39.29 14.83
N THR A 395 38.68 -38.42 13.81
CA THR A 395 38.35 -38.69 12.39
C THR A 395 36.94 -39.07 11.88
N GLN A 396 36.72 -38.62 10.61
CA GLN A 396 35.73 -39.00 9.58
C GLN A 396 34.33 -38.35 9.69
N LEU A 397 33.90 -37.43 8.80
CA LEU A 397 33.63 -37.50 7.34
C LEU A 397 32.65 -38.61 6.90
N ALA A 398 31.49 -38.11 6.42
CA ALA A 398 30.75 -38.53 5.23
C ALA A 398 29.59 -39.55 5.35
N GLU A 399 28.49 -39.13 4.71
CA GLU A 399 27.48 -39.90 3.95
C GLU A 399 26.34 -40.64 4.68
N GLY A 400 25.12 -40.14 4.41
CA GLY A 400 24.11 -40.88 3.64
C GLY A 400 23.31 -41.98 4.36
N GLY A 401 21.98 -41.86 4.33
CA GLY A 401 21.10 -42.99 4.60
C GLY A 401 19.67 -42.60 4.91
N ASP A 402 18.83 -42.59 3.87
CA ASP A 402 17.39 -42.80 3.98
C ASP A 402 17.09 -44.07 4.80
N ASN A 403 16.06 -44.02 5.66
CA ASN A 403 15.20 -45.17 5.89
C ASN A 403 13.85 -44.75 6.48
N VAL A 404 12.83 -45.35 5.88
CA VAL A 404 11.40 -45.31 6.15
C VAL A 404 11.02 -46.58 6.94
N ASP A 405 9.83 -46.55 7.56
CA ASP A 405 9.11 -47.61 8.31
C ASP A 405 9.57 -47.82 9.77
N GLY A 406 8.71 -47.91 10.79
CA GLY A 406 7.26 -48.01 10.92
C GLY A 406 6.91 -48.45 12.36
N ASP A 407 5.67 -48.19 12.78
CA ASP A 407 4.95 -48.73 13.96
C ASP A 407 5.55 -48.40 15.36
N GLY A 408 4.82 -47.87 16.35
CA GLY A 408 3.40 -47.94 16.67
C GLY A 408 3.30 -48.39 18.14
N ASP A 409 2.97 -47.48 19.06
CA ASP A 409 2.47 -47.85 20.40
C ASP A 409 1.59 -46.72 20.95
N ASN A 410 0.37 -47.11 21.31
CA ASN A 410 -0.70 -46.26 21.84
C ASN A 410 -0.70 -46.22 23.36
N ASN A 411 -1.24 -45.11 23.87
CA ASN A 411 -1.94 -44.91 25.15
C ASN A 411 -1.13 -44.79 26.46
N ASP A 412 -1.16 -43.60 27.06
CA ASP A 412 -2.07 -43.29 28.19
C ASP A 412 -1.85 -41.84 28.67
N GLY A 413 -2.93 -41.11 29.00
CA GLY A 413 -2.84 -39.92 29.86
C GLY A 413 -3.79 -38.77 29.53
N ASP A 414 -4.88 -38.69 30.28
CA ASP A 414 -5.92 -37.67 30.29
C ASP A 414 -5.46 -36.20 30.41
N GLY A 415 -6.22 -35.31 29.75
CA GLY A 415 -6.64 -34.02 30.30
C GLY A 415 -5.73 -32.81 30.08
N ASP A 416 -6.02 -32.01 29.05
CA ASP A 416 -6.38 -30.58 29.16
C ASP A 416 -6.66 -30.02 27.76
N SER A 417 -7.87 -29.54 27.52
CA SER A 417 -8.30 -28.95 26.25
C SER A 417 -8.02 -27.45 26.26
N SER A 418 -6.78 -27.06 25.95
CA SER A 418 -6.46 -25.69 25.53
C SER A 418 -6.45 -25.63 23.99
N ASN A 419 -7.36 -24.82 23.46
CA ASN A 419 -7.70 -24.71 22.05
C ASN A 419 -6.65 -23.84 21.31
N ASN A 420 -5.42 -24.30 21.17
CA ASN A 420 -4.39 -23.59 20.38
C ASN A 420 -4.55 -23.89 18.88
N ASN A 421 -5.57 -23.30 18.24
CA ASN A 421 -5.81 -23.42 16.80
C ASN A 421 -5.04 -22.37 15.97
N ASN A 422 -3.72 -22.26 16.17
CA ASN A 422 -2.87 -21.41 15.35
C ASN A 422 -2.21 -22.24 14.24
N ASP A 423 -1.96 -21.65 13.07
CA ASP A 423 -1.46 -22.36 11.87
C ASP A 423 0.01 -22.84 11.99
N GLY A 424 0.53 -23.04 13.20
CA GLY A 424 1.87 -23.55 13.51
C GLY A 424 2.97 -22.48 13.55
N ASP A 425 2.78 -21.33 12.91
CA ASP A 425 3.70 -20.18 12.95
C ASP A 425 3.11 -18.93 13.64
N GLY A 426 1.97 -19.11 14.31
CA GLY A 426 1.29 -18.06 15.06
C GLY A 426 0.33 -17.20 14.24
N SER A 427 0.11 -17.48 12.96
CA SER A 427 -0.96 -16.85 12.19
C SER A 427 -2.34 -17.48 12.44
N VAL A 428 -3.37 -16.75 12.02
CA VAL A 428 -4.74 -17.25 11.84
C VAL A 428 -5.13 -17.18 10.37
N THR A 429 -5.99 -18.09 9.93
CA THR A 429 -6.54 -18.13 8.58
C THR A 429 -8.01 -17.78 8.62
N VAL A 430 -8.40 -16.71 7.92
CA VAL A 430 -9.78 -16.29 7.70
C VAL A 430 -10.27 -16.93 6.41
N LYS A 431 -11.41 -17.62 6.45
CA LYS A 431 -12.01 -18.30 5.30
C LYS A 431 -13.41 -17.77 5.04
N ILE A 432 -13.78 -17.69 3.77
CA ILE A 432 -15.12 -17.33 3.35
C ILE A 432 -15.54 -18.14 2.13
N THR A 433 -16.79 -18.56 2.11
CA THR A 433 -17.40 -19.23 0.96
C THR A 433 -17.97 -18.18 0.02
N VAL A 434 -17.65 -18.30 -1.27
CA VAL A 434 -18.09 -17.37 -2.32
C VAL A 434 -18.84 -18.15 -3.39
N THR A 435 -20.06 -17.73 -3.71
CA THR A 435 -20.91 -18.37 -4.72
C THR A 435 -21.27 -17.40 -5.82
N ASN A 436 -21.19 -17.84 -7.09
CA ASN A 436 -21.74 -17.09 -8.22
C ASN A 436 -23.24 -17.42 -8.36
N GLU A 437 -24.09 -16.51 -7.91
CA GLU A 437 -25.56 -16.60 -8.02
C GLU A 437 -26.08 -16.14 -9.40
N GLY A 438 -25.19 -15.58 -10.21
CA GLY A 438 -25.49 -15.09 -11.54
C GLY A 438 -25.72 -16.20 -12.57
N LYS A 439 -26.00 -15.76 -13.80
CA LYS A 439 -26.25 -16.65 -14.96
C LYS A 439 -25.08 -16.74 -15.92
N ILE A 440 -23.99 -16.04 -15.64
CA ILE A 440 -22.81 -16.00 -16.50
C ILE A 440 -21.54 -16.29 -15.70
N PRO A 441 -20.52 -16.90 -16.33
CA PRO A 441 -19.20 -17.00 -15.74
C PRO A 441 -18.57 -15.62 -15.54
N SER A 442 -18.15 -15.33 -14.32
CA SER A 442 -17.61 -14.01 -13.97
C SER A 442 -16.40 -14.14 -13.04
N SER A 443 -15.47 -13.19 -13.19
CA SER A 443 -14.38 -13.00 -12.26
C SER A 443 -14.79 -12.02 -11.16
N HIS A 444 -14.36 -12.28 -9.93
CA HIS A 444 -14.72 -11.49 -8.75
C HIS A 444 -13.53 -11.35 -7.82
N SER A 445 -13.32 -10.14 -7.30
CA SER A 445 -12.26 -9.85 -6.33
C SER A 445 -12.84 -9.83 -4.92
N ILE A 446 -12.22 -10.60 -4.04
CA ILE A 446 -12.51 -10.68 -2.62
C ILE A 446 -11.42 -9.88 -1.90
N LEU A 447 -11.84 -8.84 -1.17
CA LEU A 447 -10.92 -7.95 -0.46
C LEU A 447 -11.08 -8.20 1.04
N PHE A 448 -10.01 -8.59 1.71
CA PHE A 448 -9.97 -8.77 3.16
C PHE A 448 -9.34 -7.53 3.80
N PHE A 449 -10.06 -6.91 4.72
CA PHE A 449 -9.63 -5.73 5.45
C PHE A 449 -9.43 -6.06 6.94
N VAL A 450 -8.38 -5.52 7.55
CA VAL A 450 -8.16 -5.57 9.00
C VAL A 450 -8.65 -4.27 9.63
N PHE A 451 -9.34 -4.41 10.76
CA PHE A 451 -9.86 -3.33 11.59
C PHE A 451 -9.27 -3.45 12.99
N ASP A 452 -8.23 -2.68 13.28
CA ASP A 452 -7.63 -2.62 14.61
C ASP A 452 -8.59 -1.91 15.57
N ALA A 453 -8.93 -2.53 16.70
CA ALA A 453 -9.86 -1.94 17.68
C ALA A 453 -9.20 -0.79 18.45
N SER A 454 -7.94 -0.97 18.83
CA SER A 454 -7.10 0.03 19.50
C SER A 454 -5.63 -0.32 19.35
N ARG A 455 -4.78 0.72 19.34
CA ARG A 455 -3.31 0.62 19.41
C ARG A 455 -2.73 1.95 19.90
N TYR A 456 -1.44 2.00 20.25
CA TYR A 456 -0.77 3.20 20.80
C TYR A 456 -0.88 4.44 19.91
N VAL A 457 -1.00 4.26 18.59
CA VAL A 457 -1.26 5.33 17.61
C VAL A 457 -2.63 5.12 17.00
N THR A 458 -3.45 6.16 16.89
CA THR A 458 -4.76 6.11 16.24
C THR A 458 -4.76 5.20 15.01
N PRO A 459 -5.60 4.15 14.97
CA PRO A 459 -5.64 3.24 13.84
C PRO A 459 -6.24 3.88 12.60
N GLU A 460 -5.89 3.32 11.44
CA GLU A 460 -6.62 3.57 10.20
C GLU A 460 -8.07 3.10 10.33
N TYR A 461 -8.97 3.70 9.56
CA TYR A 461 -10.36 3.25 9.45
C TYR A 461 -10.43 1.76 9.09
N LYS A 462 -9.64 1.35 8.11
CA LYS A 462 -9.38 -0.05 7.75
C LYS A 462 -8.13 -0.18 6.90
N ARG A 463 -7.48 -1.35 6.92
CA ARG A 463 -6.30 -1.65 6.11
C ARG A 463 -6.58 -2.84 5.20
N LEU A 464 -6.34 -2.71 3.90
CA LEU A 464 -6.41 -3.85 2.99
C LEU A 464 -5.26 -4.80 3.31
N HIS A 465 -5.58 -6.08 3.46
CA HIS A 465 -4.61 -7.11 3.83
C HIS A 465 -4.43 -8.15 2.71
N CYS A 466 -5.50 -8.84 2.33
CA CYS A 466 -5.47 -9.79 1.21
C CYS A 466 -6.42 -9.36 0.08
N VAL A 467 -6.04 -9.66 -1.15
CA VAL A 467 -6.93 -9.62 -2.32
C VAL A 467 -6.81 -10.94 -3.05
N GLU A 468 -7.94 -11.60 -3.21
CA GLU A 468 -8.03 -12.83 -4.01
C GLU A 468 -8.96 -12.60 -5.18
N MET A 469 -8.56 -13.02 -6.38
CA MET A 469 -9.41 -12.98 -7.56
C MET A 469 -9.75 -14.40 -7.99
N ILE A 470 -11.05 -14.70 -8.00
CA ILE A 470 -11.56 -15.99 -8.45
C ILE A 470 -12.40 -15.82 -9.70
N ARG A 471 -12.52 -16.89 -10.48
CA ARG A 471 -13.47 -17.00 -11.59
C ARG A 471 -14.38 -18.19 -11.31
N LEU A 472 -15.69 -17.94 -11.26
CA LEU A 472 -16.68 -18.96 -10.99
C LEU A 472 -17.70 -19.03 -12.12
N ASP A 473 -18.04 -20.25 -12.53
CA ASP A 473 -19.19 -20.50 -13.39
C ASP A 473 -20.51 -20.34 -12.60
N PRO A 474 -21.66 -20.15 -13.28
CA PRO A 474 -22.96 -20.00 -12.63
C PRO A 474 -23.29 -21.14 -11.67
N GLY A 475 -23.69 -20.80 -10.44
CA GLY A 475 -24.03 -21.76 -9.38
C GLY A 475 -22.84 -22.47 -8.74
N MET A 476 -21.60 -22.15 -9.13
CA MET A 476 -20.40 -22.71 -8.52
C MET A 476 -20.01 -21.90 -7.29
N THR A 477 -19.42 -22.62 -6.33
CA THR A 477 -18.95 -22.09 -5.05
C THR A 477 -17.46 -22.39 -4.89
N ALA A 478 -16.72 -21.49 -4.25
CA ALA A 478 -15.35 -21.71 -3.83
C ALA A 478 -15.10 -21.17 -2.42
N GLU A 479 -14.25 -21.86 -1.66
CA GLU A 479 -13.69 -21.34 -0.40
C GLU A 479 -12.46 -20.49 -0.73
N VAL A 480 -12.42 -19.28 -0.18
CA VAL A 480 -11.30 -18.34 -0.31
C VAL A 480 -10.74 -18.08 1.09
N ALA A 481 -9.42 -18.10 1.21
CA ALA A 481 -8.74 -17.94 2.49
C ALA A 481 -7.74 -16.79 2.45
N CYS A 482 -7.60 -16.09 3.58
CA CYS A 482 -6.61 -15.05 3.80
C CYS A 482 -5.92 -15.31 5.13
N ARG A 483 -4.59 -15.36 5.12
CA ARG A 483 -3.80 -15.58 6.33
C ARG A 483 -3.37 -14.26 6.94
N VAL A 484 -3.56 -14.12 8.25
CA VAL A 484 -3.19 -12.93 9.03
C VAL A 484 -2.18 -13.35 10.09
N GLY A 485 -0.94 -12.90 9.95
CA GLY A 485 0.15 -13.16 10.88
C GLY A 485 0.59 -11.91 11.66
N PRO A 486 1.54 -12.07 12.60
CA PRO A 486 2.07 -10.96 13.38
C PRO A 486 2.61 -9.81 12.54
N ASP A 487 3.30 -10.11 11.44
CA ASP A 487 3.94 -9.08 10.60
C ASP A 487 2.91 -8.15 9.93
N ASP A 488 1.70 -8.66 9.68
CA ASP A 488 0.60 -7.91 9.06
C ASP A 488 -0.04 -6.91 10.03
N LEU A 489 0.15 -7.14 11.32
CA LEU A 489 -0.41 -6.35 12.43
C LEU A 489 0.58 -5.31 12.96
N ARG A 490 1.81 -5.30 12.45
CA ARG A 490 2.83 -4.31 12.82
C ARG A 490 2.42 -2.91 12.36
N HIS A 491 2.70 -1.92 13.19
CA HIS A 491 2.49 -0.51 12.87
C HIS A 491 3.67 0.34 13.32
N VAL A 492 3.77 1.58 12.83
CA VAL A 492 4.81 2.51 13.26
C VAL A 492 4.42 3.12 14.62
N GLY A 493 5.30 3.01 15.61
CA GLY A 493 5.02 3.44 16.99
C GLY A 493 5.00 4.96 17.18
N PRO A 494 4.49 5.46 18.32
CA PRO A 494 4.30 6.90 18.59
C PRO A 494 5.60 7.69 18.82
N HIS A 495 6.74 7.02 18.97
CA HIS A 495 7.98 7.61 19.49
C HIS A 495 9.20 7.52 18.55
N ASP A 496 9.11 6.74 17.46
CA ASP A 496 10.12 6.66 16.41
C ASP A 496 9.44 6.24 15.10
N ASP A 497 9.58 7.04 14.05
CA ASP A 497 9.04 6.79 12.71
C ASP A 497 9.78 5.69 11.94
N SER A 498 10.84 5.12 12.53
CA SER A 498 11.68 4.08 11.91
C SER A 498 11.44 2.65 12.40
N HIS A 499 10.57 2.42 13.40
CA HIS A 499 10.36 1.11 14.00
C HIS A 499 8.92 0.61 13.92
N PHE A 500 8.77 -0.60 13.40
CA PHE A 500 7.54 -1.37 13.46
C PHE A 500 7.39 -2.00 14.85
N VAL A 501 6.23 -1.80 15.47
CA VAL A 501 5.88 -2.37 16.77
C VAL A 501 4.67 -3.29 16.66
N LEU A 502 4.63 -4.28 17.53
CA LEU A 502 3.45 -5.08 17.85
C LEU A 502 3.05 -4.73 19.27
N GLN A 503 1.76 -4.51 19.49
CA GLN A 503 1.22 -4.25 20.81
C GLN A 503 0.56 -5.54 21.34
N PRO A 504 1.12 -6.18 22.38
CA PRO A 504 0.45 -7.27 23.07
C PRO A 504 -0.96 -6.87 23.51
N GLY A 505 -1.91 -7.81 23.43
CA GLY A 505 -3.30 -7.58 23.80
C GLY A 505 -4.08 -6.72 22.79
N MET A 506 -3.45 -6.25 21.70
CA MET A 506 -4.17 -5.62 20.60
C MET A 506 -5.25 -6.57 20.07
N THR A 507 -6.42 -6.03 19.78
CA THR A 507 -7.51 -6.80 19.20
C THR A 507 -7.93 -6.21 17.86
N PHE A 508 -8.38 -7.07 16.96
CA PHE A 508 -8.77 -6.67 15.62
C PHE A 508 -9.87 -7.59 15.08
N ARG A 509 -10.52 -7.16 14.01
CA ARG A 509 -11.49 -7.96 13.24
C ARG A 509 -11.09 -7.94 11.77
N VAL A 510 -11.49 -8.98 11.04
CA VAL A 510 -11.32 -9.05 9.59
C VAL A 510 -12.67 -8.89 8.91
N GLY A 511 -12.76 -7.95 7.97
CA GLY A 511 -13.95 -7.69 7.17
C GLY A 511 -13.74 -8.02 5.70
N VAL A 512 -14.79 -8.50 5.03
CA VAL A 512 -14.74 -8.86 3.61
C VAL A 512 -15.56 -7.89 2.75
N GLY A 513 -14.92 -7.35 1.73
CA GLY A 513 -15.55 -6.48 0.73
C GLY A 513 -15.39 -4.98 0.99
N PRO A 514 -15.67 -4.16 -0.02
CA PRO A 514 -15.41 -2.71 0.00
C PRO A 514 -16.27 -1.96 1.02
N ASP A 515 -17.45 -2.48 1.36
CA ASP A 515 -18.40 -1.84 2.27
C ASP A 515 -18.28 -2.31 3.73
N ALA A 516 -17.37 -3.24 4.04
CA ALA A 516 -17.15 -3.70 5.41
C ALA A 516 -16.75 -2.54 6.34
N ASP A 517 -17.39 -2.49 7.52
CA ASP A 517 -17.03 -1.66 8.68
C ASP A 517 -17.14 -2.50 9.96
N CYS A 518 -16.06 -3.20 10.31
CA CYS A 518 -16.03 -4.12 11.46
C CYS A 518 -15.63 -3.44 12.76
N ARG A 519 -15.79 -2.12 12.89
CA ARG A 519 -15.49 -1.41 14.16
C ARG A 519 -16.67 -1.39 15.13
N ARG A 520 -17.89 -1.56 14.63
CA ARG A 520 -19.13 -1.61 15.43
C ARG A 520 -19.38 -3.03 15.91
N ASN A 521 -19.97 -3.20 17.09
CA ASN A 521 -20.38 -4.53 17.52
C ASN A 521 -21.62 -4.95 16.73
N PRO A 522 -21.78 -6.26 16.43
CA PRO A 522 -23.06 -6.79 15.97
C PRO A 522 -24.16 -6.33 16.95
N GLY A 523 -25.22 -5.70 16.43
CA GLY A 523 -26.38 -5.25 17.23
C GLY A 523 -26.43 -3.76 17.58
N ASP A 524 -25.41 -2.95 17.30
CA ASP A 524 -25.45 -1.48 17.49
C ASP A 524 -26.13 -0.72 16.33
N GLY A 525 -26.67 -1.45 15.35
CA GLY A 525 -27.45 -0.91 14.24
C GLY A 525 -28.91 -0.64 14.62
N ASP A 526 -29.49 0.40 14.01
CA ASP A 526 -30.94 0.63 14.04
C ASP A 526 -31.66 -0.52 13.30
N GLY A 527 -31.86 -1.65 13.98
CA GLY A 527 -32.77 -2.75 13.66
C GLY A 527 -32.88 -3.19 12.20
N ASP A 528 -32.05 -4.14 11.80
CA ASP A 528 -32.36 -5.26 10.90
C ASP A 528 -31.25 -6.32 11.14
N ASP A 529 -31.63 -7.60 11.13
CA ASP A 529 -30.93 -8.71 11.80
C ASP A 529 -29.49 -9.00 11.29
N ASP A 530 -28.56 -9.24 12.22
CA ASP A 530 -27.11 -9.57 12.03
C ASP A 530 -26.83 -10.93 11.35
N GLU A 531 -27.75 -11.51 10.57
CA GLU A 531 -27.45 -12.70 9.77
C GLU A 531 -26.64 -12.29 8.52
N GLY A 532 -25.32 -12.50 8.57
CA GLY A 532 -24.42 -12.33 7.42
C GLY A 532 -23.53 -11.08 7.45
N SER A 533 -23.26 -10.52 8.63
CA SER A 533 -22.24 -9.48 8.78
C SER A 533 -20.93 -9.95 8.14
N PRO A 534 -20.31 -9.18 7.23
CA PRO A 534 -19.10 -9.58 6.51
C PRO A 534 -17.84 -9.50 7.39
N CYS A 535 -17.99 -9.64 8.71
CA CYS A 535 -16.98 -9.39 9.72
C CYS A 535 -16.79 -10.65 10.57
N THR A 536 -15.53 -10.97 10.89
CA THR A 536 -15.21 -12.03 11.84
C THR A 536 -15.55 -11.61 13.26
N GLU A 537 -15.58 -12.60 14.15
CA GLU A 537 -15.40 -12.39 15.58
C GLU A 537 -14.06 -11.68 15.88
N GLN A 538 -13.93 -11.16 17.10
CA GLN A 538 -12.74 -10.45 17.56
C GLN A 538 -11.55 -11.40 17.75
N ILE A 539 -10.40 -11.06 17.16
CA ILE A 539 -9.15 -11.81 17.22
C ILE A 539 -8.16 -11.02 18.07
N ARG A 540 -7.33 -11.69 18.87
CA ARG A 540 -6.34 -11.08 19.77
C ARG A 540 -4.92 -11.34 19.31
N LEU A 541 -4.03 -10.37 19.48
CA LEU A 541 -2.60 -10.54 19.30
C LEU A 541 -1.96 -10.89 20.65
N ARG A 542 -1.34 -12.07 20.73
CA ARG A 542 -0.74 -12.62 21.94
C ARG A 542 0.76 -12.86 21.75
N VAL A 543 1.51 -12.75 22.83
CA VAL A 543 2.93 -13.13 22.88
C VAL A 543 3.02 -14.61 23.24
N SER A 544 3.85 -15.40 22.56
CA SER A 544 4.14 -16.77 23.01
C SER A 544 4.88 -16.71 24.36
N SER A 545 4.21 -17.02 25.46
CA SER A 545 4.88 -17.20 26.76
C SER A 545 5.74 -18.46 26.70
N SER A 546 7.01 -18.37 27.11
CA SER A 546 7.90 -19.54 27.24
C SER A 546 7.92 -20.12 28.65
N SER A 547 6.93 -19.78 29.49
CA SER A 547 6.80 -20.36 30.82
C SER A 547 5.33 -20.72 31.11
N PRO A 548 5.01 -21.98 31.41
CA PRO A 548 3.73 -22.33 32.00
C PRO A 548 3.74 -21.89 33.46
N GLU A 549 2.63 -21.29 33.90
CA GLU A 549 2.38 -20.76 35.25
C GLU A 549 3.04 -19.41 35.55
N GLU A 550 2.33 -18.32 35.25
CA GLU A 550 2.29 -17.14 36.13
C GLU A 550 1.04 -16.29 35.87
N GLU A 551 0.49 -15.77 36.96
CA GLU A 551 -0.87 -15.26 37.15
C GLU A 551 -1.16 -13.95 36.39
N GLU A 552 -2.45 -13.63 36.25
CA GLU A 552 -2.98 -12.34 35.79
C GLU A 552 -2.24 -11.16 36.45
N GLY A 553 -1.32 -10.52 35.73
CA GLY A 553 -0.59 -9.36 36.26
C GLY A 553 0.58 -8.81 35.42
N GLU A 554 1.18 -9.56 34.49
CA GLU A 554 2.45 -9.20 33.83
C GLU A 554 2.34 -8.95 32.30
N GLU A 555 1.26 -8.30 31.83
CA GLU A 555 1.11 -7.96 30.39
C GLU A 555 1.98 -6.75 29.95
N GLU A 556 2.48 -5.95 30.89
CA GLU A 556 3.14 -4.66 30.65
C GLU A 556 4.63 -4.76 30.25
N ASP A 557 5.34 -5.82 30.63
CA ASP A 557 6.80 -5.93 30.47
C ASP A 557 7.28 -6.36 29.07
N ILE A 558 6.40 -6.93 28.24
CA ILE A 558 6.83 -7.61 27.00
C ILE A 558 7.11 -6.62 25.85
N ALA A 559 6.34 -5.53 25.74
CA ALA A 559 6.62 -4.47 24.75
C ALA A 559 7.97 -3.79 25.04
N TYR A 560 8.33 -3.69 26.33
CA TYR A 560 9.61 -3.17 26.78
C TYR A 560 10.77 -4.12 26.43
N VAL A 561 10.58 -5.43 26.58
CA VAL A 561 11.56 -6.46 26.19
C VAL A 561 11.95 -6.33 24.71
N GLY A 562 10.98 -6.16 23.80
CA GLY A 562 11.27 -5.96 22.37
C GLY A 562 12.05 -4.68 22.07
N ALA A 563 11.76 -3.60 22.78
CA ALA A 563 12.50 -2.33 22.66
C ALA A 563 13.95 -2.45 23.20
N CYS A 564 14.13 -3.16 24.32
CA CYS A 564 15.46 -3.47 24.86
C CYS A 564 16.29 -4.34 23.90
N GLU A 565 15.67 -5.34 23.27
CA GLU A 565 16.34 -6.17 22.27
C GLU A 565 16.76 -5.36 21.04
N ALA A 566 15.88 -4.49 20.53
CA ALA A 566 16.19 -3.61 19.40
C ALA A 566 17.36 -2.66 19.72
N ALA A 567 17.33 -2.02 20.89
CA ALA A 567 18.39 -1.13 21.35
C ALA A 567 19.72 -1.85 21.56
N CYS A 568 19.71 -3.02 22.22
CA CYS A 568 20.93 -3.79 22.45
C CYS A 568 21.46 -4.42 21.15
N ALA A 569 20.60 -4.82 20.20
CA ALA A 569 21.05 -5.24 18.87
C ALA A 569 21.64 -4.07 18.06
N ALA A 570 21.14 -2.84 18.23
CA ALA A 570 21.76 -1.65 17.66
C ALA A 570 23.14 -1.39 18.27
N TRP A 571 23.29 -1.60 19.58
CA TRP A 571 24.58 -1.55 20.28
C TRP A 571 25.56 -2.59 19.75
N GLU A 572 25.14 -3.83 19.57
CA GLU A 572 25.96 -4.91 19.01
C GLU A 572 26.49 -4.54 17.62
N ARG A 573 25.60 -4.04 16.74
CA ARG A 573 25.96 -3.62 15.38
C ARG A 573 26.89 -2.41 15.33
N SER A 574 26.97 -1.62 16.40
CA SER A 574 27.90 -0.47 16.48
C SER A 574 29.38 -0.89 16.64
N GLY A 575 29.65 -2.16 16.98
CA GLY A 575 31.00 -2.67 17.20
C GLY A 575 31.56 -2.39 18.61
N CYS A 576 30.77 -1.82 19.52
CA CYS A 576 31.16 -1.53 20.91
C CYS A 576 31.22 -2.76 21.85
N LEU A 577 31.31 -3.98 21.31
CA LEU A 577 31.41 -5.20 22.12
C LEU A 577 32.76 -5.27 22.85
N ALA A 578 32.76 -5.83 24.05
CA ALA A 578 33.99 -6.14 24.76
C ALA A 578 34.79 -7.19 23.95
N GLU A 579 36.02 -6.88 23.54
CA GLU A 579 36.96 -7.94 23.16
C GLU A 579 37.28 -8.74 24.43
N GLU A 580 37.16 -10.08 24.38
CA GLU A 580 37.70 -10.99 25.40
C GLU A 580 39.24 -10.91 25.38
N GLY A 581 39.77 -9.82 25.94
CA GLY A 581 41.19 -9.49 25.96
C GLY A 581 41.79 -9.66 27.35
N ASP A 582 42.36 -10.85 27.58
CA ASP A 582 43.52 -11.15 28.41
C ASP A 582 43.60 -10.51 29.82
N THR A 583 43.19 -11.27 30.83
CA THR A 583 43.44 -10.96 32.25
C THR A 583 44.92 -11.23 32.62
N THR A 584 45.85 -10.49 32.03
CA THR A 584 47.26 -10.47 32.49
C THR A 584 47.54 -9.25 33.37
N THR A 585 47.68 -9.55 34.66
CA THR A 585 48.21 -8.71 35.74
C THR A 585 49.31 -7.74 35.32
N THR A 586 49.10 -6.44 35.55
CA THR A 586 50.20 -5.52 35.89
C THR A 586 49.97 -4.94 37.29
N LYS A 587 50.91 -5.27 38.18
CA LYS A 587 51.04 -4.69 39.53
C LYS A 587 51.46 -3.22 39.39
N GLY A 588 50.67 -2.31 39.94
CA GLY A 588 51.05 -0.90 40.16
C GLY A 588 50.08 -0.25 41.13
N GLY A 589 50.55 0.10 42.33
CA GLY A 589 49.71 0.46 43.47
C GLY A 589 49.00 1.82 43.37
N GLY A 590 47.82 1.90 44.00
CA GLY A 590 47.16 3.18 44.31
C GLY A 590 45.70 3.04 44.77
N ARG A 591 45.48 3.18 46.08
CA ARG A 591 44.21 3.48 46.82
C ARG A 591 43.04 2.49 46.71
N ARG A 592 42.78 1.82 47.86
CA ARG A 592 41.52 1.10 48.16
C ARG A 592 40.40 2.10 48.45
N TYR A 593 39.34 2.07 47.64
CA TYR A 593 38.00 2.48 48.08
C TYR A 593 37.27 1.24 48.61
N TYR A 594 36.81 1.30 49.86
CA TYR A 594 35.87 0.33 50.42
C TYR A 594 34.45 0.85 50.15
N GLY A 595 33.73 0.19 49.24
CA GLY A 595 32.30 0.40 48.96
C GLY A 595 31.71 -0.89 48.41
N LYS A 596 30.58 -1.32 48.99
CA LYS A 596 29.76 -2.54 48.81
C LYS A 596 30.18 -3.58 47.73
N LYS A 597 30.33 -4.82 48.20
CA LYS A 597 30.48 -6.06 47.41
C LYS A 597 29.23 -6.30 46.54
N ASN A 598 29.34 -6.11 45.22
CA ASN A 598 28.83 -7.00 44.16
C ASN A 598 28.90 -6.41 42.73
N GLU A 599 29.87 -5.56 42.40
CA GLU A 599 30.15 -5.25 40.99
C GLU A 599 31.65 -5.17 40.69
N PRO A 600 32.14 -5.76 39.58
CA PRO A 600 33.48 -5.50 39.10
C PRO A 600 33.56 -4.08 38.50
N PRO A 601 34.63 -3.32 38.80
CA PRO A 601 34.78 -1.95 38.32
C PRO A 601 35.13 -1.92 36.82
N GLY A 602 34.37 -1.16 36.03
CA GLY A 602 34.85 -0.61 34.75
C GLY A 602 34.98 -1.56 33.55
N GLY A 603 34.15 -2.60 33.43
CA GLY A 603 34.05 -3.41 32.20
C GLY A 603 33.31 -2.66 31.06
N MET A 604 33.67 -2.96 29.81
CA MET A 604 32.97 -2.50 28.59
C MET A 604 31.57 -3.14 28.51
N MET A 605 30.57 -2.50 27.88
CA MET A 605 29.18 -2.99 27.83
C MET A 605 29.03 -4.13 26.81
N ASP A 606 28.66 -5.33 27.26
CA ASP A 606 28.29 -6.47 26.41
C ASP A 606 26.76 -6.62 26.31
N MET A 607 26.30 -7.53 25.45
CA MET A 607 24.87 -7.78 25.23
C MET A 607 24.13 -8.18 26.52
N GLU A 608 24.72 -9.04 27.35
CA GLU A 608 24.10 -9.51 28.59
C GLU A 608 23.99 -8.38 29.64
N ARG A 609 24.92 -7.43 29.61
CA ARG A 609 24.95 -6.25 30.48
C ARG A 609 24.03 -5.15 29.99
N CYS A 610 23.99 -4.89 28.67
CA CYS A 610 23.02 -3.99 28.06
C CYS A 610 21.60 -4.42 28.42
N TRP A 611 21.32 -5.71 28.29
CA TRP A 611 20.01 -6.28 28.59
C TRP A 611 19.68 -6.19 30.08
N ARG A 612 20.62 -6.54 30.98
CA ARG A 612 20.42 -6.39 32.44
C ARG A 612 20.14 -4.95 32.87
N MET A 613 20.83 -3.98 32.29
CA MET A 613 20.61 -2.57 32.60
C MET A 613 19.27 -2.06 32.06
N CYS A 614 18.87 -2.53 30.88
CA CYS A 614 17.55 -2.24 30.30
C CYS A 614 16.45 -2.85 31.17
N ALA A 615 16.50 -4.16 31.45
CA ALA A 615 15.54 -4.86 32.30
C ALA A 615 15.43 -4.26 33.72
N SER A 616 16.56 -3.96 34.35
CA SER A 616 16.58 -3.31 35.68
C SER A 616 15.97 -1.90 35.68
N ALA A 617 16.03 -1.18 34.56
CA ALA A 617 15.43 0.15 34.44
C ALA A 617 13.91 0.12 34.22
N ALA A 618 13.34 -1.03 33.84
CA ALA A 618 11.90 -1.27 33.89
C ALA A 618 11.42 -1.68 35.29
N GLU A 619 12.19 -2.54 35.99
CA GLU A 619 11.78 -3.06 37.30
C GLU A 619 11.80 -2.01 38.44
N GLU A 620 12.64 -0.96 38.37
CA GLU A 620 12.94 -0.16 39.58
C GLU A 620 12.01 1.03 39.92
N ASN A 621 11.06 1.49 39.10
CA ASN A 621 10.05 2.51 39.51
C ASN A 621 8.89 2.71 38.52
N ASP A 622 7.69 2.18 38.84
CA ASP A 622 6.43 2.95 38.72
C ASP A 622 5.31 2.40 39.63
N PRO A 623 5.03 3.01 40.80
CA PRO A 623 3.82 2.72 41.58
C PRO A 623 2.56 3.44 41.05
N GLU A 624 2.67 4.34 40.05
CA GLU A 624 1.58 5.22 39.60
C GLU A 624 1.53 5.39 38.06
N GLY A 625 1.47 4.28 37.31
CA GLY A 625 0.81 4.15 36.00
C GLY A 625 1.03 5.24 34.95
N GLY A 626 2.26 5.74 34.78
CA GLY A 626 2.64 6.76 33.79
C GLY A 626 3.59 6.22 32.73
N TYR A 627 3.10 6.13 31.49
CA TYR A 627 3.74 5.64 30.25
C TYR A 627 5.09 6.29 29.83
N GLU A 628 5.81 7.01 30.70
CA GLU A 628 7.11 7.66 30.43
C GLU A 628 8.22 7.19 31.38
N GLY A 629 8.31 5.87 31.59
CA GLY A 629 9.28 5.27 32.50
C GLY A 629 10.76 5.47 32.10
N TRP A 630 11.62 5.43 33.12
CA TRP A 630 13.09 5.50 32.99
C TRP A 630 13.63 4.50 31.97
N GLY A 631 13.07 3.29 31.90
CA GLY A 631 13.45 2.27 30.92
C GLY A 631 13.45 2.75 29.46
N TRP A 632 12.51 3.59 29.04
CA TRP A 632 12.45 4.11 27.67
C TRP A 632 13.53 5.14 27.38
N ASN A 633 13.94 5.91 28.38
CA ASN A 633 15.10 6.80 28.26
C ASN A 633 16.38 5.99 28.05
N TYR A 634 16.48 4.77 28.59
CA TYR A 634 17.64 3.90 28.44
C TYR A 634 17.75 3.40 27.01
N VAL A 635 16.65 2.83 26.49
CA VAL A 635 16.49 2.42 25.09
C VAL A 635 16.90 3.55 24.15
N ARG A 636 16.37 4.76 24.35
CA ARG A 636 16.71 5.95 23.54
C ARG A 636 18.17 6.37 23.64
N CYS A 637 18.78 6.30 24.83
CA CYS A 637 20.19 6.62 25.03
C CYS A 637 21.06 5.66 24.23
N VAL A 638 20.83 4.36 24.40
CA VAL A 638 21.60 3.29 23.73
C VAL A 638 21.47 3.40 22.21
N GLU A 639 20.27 3.61 21.67
CA GLU A 639 20.06 3.76 20.22
C GLU A 639 20.69 5.03 19.66
N SER A 640 20.48 6.18 20.30
CA SER A 640 21.03 7.48 19.85
C SER A 640 22.55 7.44 19.80
N VAL A 641 23.16 6.82 20.81
CA VAL A 641 24.61 6.61 20.90
C VAL A 641 25.09 5.65 19.81
N SER A 642 24.43 4.50 19.66
CA SER A 642 24.81 3.49 18.66
C SER A 642 24.74 4.05 17.24
N ARG A 643 23.72 4.87 16.94
CA ARG A 643 23.59 5.57 15.65
C ARG A 643 24.71 6.60 15.44
N ARG A 644 25.11 7.35 16.47
CA ARG A 644 26.24 8.31 16.37
C ARG A 644 27.57 7.62 16.13
N ILE A 645 27.79 6.47 16.76
CA ILE A 645 29.00 5.65 16.59
C ILE A 645 29.03 4.99 15.20
N ALA A 646 27.89 4.47 14.73
CA ALA A 646 27.76 3.99 13.36
C ALA A 646 27.98 5.11 12.33
N ALA A 647 27.52 6.34 12.60
CA ALA A 647 27.75 7.49 11.73
C ALA A 647 29.22 7.95 11.72
N SER A 648 29.92 7.94 12.86
CA SER A 648 31.35 8.28 12.93
C SER A 648 32.25 7.21 12.30
N SER A 649 31.81 5.95 12.25
CA SER A 649 32.51 4.83 11.58
C SER A 649 32.70 5.01 10.07
N SER A 650 31.93 5.91 9.44
CA SER A 650 32.08 6.27 8.02
C SER A 650 33.37 7.05 7.69
N THR A 651 34.12 7.48 8.71
CA THR A 651 35.36 8.26 8.56
C THR A 651 36.64 7.43 8.56
N GLY A 652 36.56 6.09 8.65
CA GLY A 652 37.72 5.20 8.54
C GLY A 652 38.69 5.24 9.72
N ALA A 653 38.31 5.89 10.83
CA ALA A 653 39.09 5.84 12.06
C ALA A 653 38.80 4.53 12.83
N PRO A 654 39.84 3.84 13.34
CA PRO A 654 39.64 2.69 14.21
C PRO A 654 39.14 3.20 15.56
N HIS A 655 37.88 2.92 15.90
CA HIS A 655 37.32 3.20 17.21
C HIS A 655 36.58 1.95 17.72
N GLY A 656 36.51 1.65 19.02
CA GLY A 656 36.92 2.47 20.15
C GLY A 656 36.64 1.73 21.46
N GLY A 657 37.67 1.57 22.29
CA GLY A 657 37.45 1.22 23.69
C GLY A 657 37.03 2.42 24.52
N ALA A 658 37.62 3.60 24.29
CA ALA A 658 37.44 4.77 25.17
C ALA A 658 36.11 5.49 24.97
N GLU A 659 35.67 5.72 23.72
CA GLU A 659 34.40 6.38 23.39
C GLU A 659 33.19 5.52 23.78
N CYS A 660 33.23 4.21 23.47
CA CYS A 660 32.21 3.27 23.93
C CYS A 660 32.16 3.22 25.48
N ARG A 661 33.29 3.35 26.19
CA ARG A 661 33.37 3.36 27.66
C ARG A 661 32.86 4.66 28.31
N GLU A 662 33.25 5.83 27.81
CA GLU A 662 32.74 7.12 28.31
C GLU A 662 31.24 7.26 28.07
N MET A 663 30.75 6.74 26.95
CA MET A 663 29.33 6.82 26.60
C MET A 663 28.49 5.76 27.33
N THR A 664 29.03 4.56 27.56
CA THR A 664 28.46 3.56 28.50
C THR A 664 28.32 4.16 29.89
N ALA A 665 29.32 4.93 30.34
CA ALA A 665 29.24 5.64 31.62
C ALA A 665 28.15 6.72 31.57
N LEU A 666 27.99 7.45 30.46
CA LEU A 666 26.92 8.44 30.31
C LEU A 666 25.51 7.82 30.37
N CYS A 667 25.24 6.76 29.59
CA CYS A 667 23.96 6.03 29.65
C CYS A 667 23.80 5.20 30.95
N ARG A 668 24.79 5.16 31.86
CA ARG A 668 24.64 4.64 33.22
C ARG A 668 24.41 5.78 34.21
N ASP A 669 25.14 6.87 34.07
CA ASP A 669 25.12 8.01 35.00
C ASP A 669 23.84 8.83 34.86
N ILE A 670 23.21 8.85 33.66
CA ILE A 670 21.84 9.35 33.46
C ILE A 670 20.82 8.54 34.29
N PHE A 671 21.13 7.28 34.63
CA PHE A 671 20.21 6.34 35.29
C PHE A 671 20.50 6.14 36.78
N TRP A 672 21.76 6.31 37.21
CA TRP A 672 22.21 5.91 38.55
C TRP A 672 22.43 7.07 39.53
N ASN A 673 21.89 8.27 39.29
CA ASN A 673 22.05 9.39 40.23
C ASN A 673 20.76 9.75 40.99
N PRO A 674 20.42 9.03 42.08
CA PRO A 674 19.30 9.35 42.96
C PRO A 674 19.76 10.24 44.12
N SER A 675 19.92 11.55 43.90
CA SER A 675 19.80 12.58 44.96
C SER A 675 20.18 13.97 44.44
N ASP A 676 19.18 14.79 44.11
CA ASP A 676 18.89 15.99 44.90
C ASP A 676 17.56 16.59 44.43
N GLY A 677 16.53 16.42 45.26
CA GLY A 677 15.23 17.04 45.05
C GLY A 677 15.33 18.55 45.18
N GLY A 678 14.79 19.26 44.19
CA GLY A 678 14.43 20.67 44.30
C GLY A 678 14.95 21.55 43.17
N GLY A 679 14.07 21.86 42.22
CA GLY A 679 14.20 23.03 41.34
C GLY A 679 14.36 22.68 39.86
N GLY A 680 13.42 23.17 39.05
CA GLY A 680 13.45 23.03 37.60
C GLY A 680 14.76 23.52 36.99
N GLY A 681 15.31 22.71 36.10
CA GLY A 681 16.47 23.02 35.28
C GLY A 681 16.42 22.16 34.03
N ALA A 682 15.92 22.75 32.94
CA ALA A 682 15.98 22.17 31.61
C ALA A 682 17.43 21.84 31.23
N ILE A 683 17.68 20.63 30.71
CA ILE A 683 18.83 20.40 29.83
C ILE A 683 18.41 20.90 28.45
N ALA A 684 18.42 22.23 28.29
CA ALA A 684 18.40 22.89 27.01
C ALA A 684 19.85 23.18 26.60
N GLY A 685 20.23 22.74 25.39
CA GLY A 685 21.26 23.41 24.59
C GLY A 685 22.64 22.74 24.51
N ALA A 686 22.80 21.86 23.52
CA ALA A 686 23.98 21.90 22.66
C ALA A 686 23.47 22.26 21.24
N GLY A 687 23.14 23.55 21.08
CA GLY A 687 22.78 24.14 19.80
C GLY A 687 24.02 24.71 19.11
N ASN A 688 24.11 24.43 17.81
CA ASN A 688 24.41 25.38 16.74
C ASN A 688 25.20 26.64 17.14
N GLU A 689 26.47 26.68 16.74
CA GLU A 689 27.17 27.93 16.48
C GLU A 689 26.91 28.36 15.03
N TRP A 690 26.10 29.40 14.81
CA TRP A 690 26.35 30.41 13.77
C TRP A 690 25.85 31.77 14.28
N GLY A 691 26.74 32.75 14.18
CA GLY A 691 26.71 34.00 14.93
C GLY A 691 25.68 35.05 14.51
N THR A 692 25.61 36.04 15.40
CA THR A 692 24.70 37.18 15.51
C THR A 692 24.88 38.28 14.47
N GLY A 693 23.76 38.91 14.11
CA GLY A 693 23.61 40.30 13.65
C GLY A 693 22.24 40.43 12.98
N GLY A 694 21.23 41.15 13.45
CA GLY A 694 21.17 42.31 14.35
C GLY A 694 20.34 43.38 13.63
N GLY A 695 19.02 43.48 13.92
CA GLY A 695 18.17 44.59 13.45
C GLY A 695 16.71 44.23 13.16
N SER A 696 15.82 44.38 14.15
CA SER A 696 14.38 44.66 13.97
C SER A 696 14.18 46.11 13.46
N PRO A 697 13.05 46.55 12.84
CA PRO A 697 11.63 46.21 13.15
C PRO A 697 10.69 46.29 11.89
N PRO A 698 9.36 46.58 11.97
CA PRO A 698 8.26 46.12 12.82
C PRO A 698 7.08 45.50 12.02
N VAL A 699 6.14 44.95 12.79
CA VAL A 699 4.77 44.55 12.43
C VAL A 699 3.93 45.70 11.84
N GLY A 700 3.07 45.42 10.85
CA GLY A 700 1.93 46.27 10.52
C GLY A 700 1.18 45.93 9.22
N ALA A 701 -0.10 45.54 9.39
CA ALA A 701 -1.21 45.42 8.42
C ALA A 701 -1.26 44.18 7.51
#